data_AF-B0E9T9-F1
#
_entry.id   AF-B0E9T9-F1
#
_cell.length_a   1.000
_cell.length_b   1.000
_cell.length_c   1.000
_cell.angle_alpha   90.00
_cell.angle_beta   90.00
_cell.angle_gamma   90.00
#
_symmetry.space_group_name_H-M   'P 1'
#
loop_
_entity.id
_entity.type
_entity.pdbx_description
1 polymer ?
#
loop_
_entity_poly.entity_id
_entity_poly.type
_entity_poly.pdbx_seq_one_letter_code
_entity_poly.pdbx_strand_id
1 'polypeptide(L)'
;MWFCLLLLFISFCDGEYCQKESENSIMFYANYTCTSSSLTSSVLTGDYTKYSSVIISVNNNGSFYFGSTSNTFKASKVIVRLEEGNSKSYYLNFRNIETNFELELIKNSYSFEKVQFTFYNGNSPTRITGDVDGLLVRGNDNNYYNYHLPIQRTYFNSIPINLKFSSNKGIWYLISSYEGIINKITSKSSNDKYFSQTCGGMVRYFSYKNIEIHDITTECNHQFTKDEEDDFNSFIVTTTVSLSNYNYQISLLTNNYIIRNNDDSSKTREVYTYPNQWLKYESSNQAIFKIYRKKEPYQIIKFSLTLEQSNEGTTLIKEIENNDKSISTVIISSSKPLYILDDVKFSETTLTTKKSQIMIIRMNGVRFSNVVNDYHCDIMIYKEETKECIQCEYGYYLNSNTECQYDSHCNKINNQNHCIECEYGYYLNLNTKTCEEFKNGCKIGNKTYCYQCKEGFIKENGECQKIDNKCNKSERNYCLKCSNGYKIENNQCNGDKEDQCYYEGNKCVSCSNGYTLNNKKCSNKEKNQNGKNEEIYCENGKYIDNNKCIECSKSEICKTNDIEIKCKYEEYLDNNKCINKTCEEDMIKDQNGKCNNNISYCLNKSYVNGKCVECLNTYSPNLKGECINTKIEYCEEQNTYGCKRCKEGYYLTKDMKCLKCDDKCETCYGTSTYCMSCSNDKYLRNDKTCQSNEELNGTCLQILADGSGCGICKNGYYRNGKGCSKCEKECLTCNQKDKCIKCGEGYFMSSTGICKSTTTIKGCKGEIDKEYGCRECLTGYYLINKECSKCGNKCITCLNEKECNKCEDEYIIINKECIHYSNINKCKETKNNKCSKCSFWYGINEEGTKCNKEIVWWMIMIIIIIILIIIIIIIIIIIIMINYIIKRKEKKEQEKTTTIFKISQSNIKFITLGDGIITNKKEIEIGEGEEIEVNKEIRELICIGNEKKEKKKIQISSKEENEKYSIRTNPNIITIEGGYACEFEIFITIKCTTKIKEQIMIISKTLNKTQEEII
;
A
#
# COMPACT_ATOMS: atom_id res chain seq x y z
N MET A 1 35.25 -25.88 -52.68
CA MET A 1 34.82 -26.38 -51.36
C MET A 1 35.54 -25.58 -50.28
N TRP A 2 35.13 -24.33 -50.10
CA TRP A 2 35.52 -23.43 -49.01
C TRP A 2 34.63 -22.20 -49.14
N PHE A 3 33.70 -22.01 -48.21
CA PHE A 3 33.10 -20.75 -47.74
C PHE A 3 31.83 -21.06 -46.93
N CYS A 4 32.01 -21.36 -45.64
CA CYS A 4 31.01 -21.08 -44.61
C CYS A 4 31.45 -19.77 -43.95
N LEU A 5 30.78 -18.67 -44.31
CA LEU A 5 31.04 -17.33 -43.79
C LEU A 5 30.07 -17.06 -42.63
N LEU A 6 30.62 -17.17 -41.41
CA LEU A 6 30.46 -16.21 -40.32
C LEU A 6 29.11 -15.47 -40.21
N LEU A 7 28.20 -16.00 -39.39
CA LEU A 7 27.30 -15.18 -38.56
C LEU A 7 27.89 -15.18 -37.15
N LEU A 8 28.70 -14.17 -36.86
CA LEU A 8 29.18 -13.85 -35.51
C LEU A 8 27.99 -13.37 -34.66
N PHE A 9 27.35 -14.28 -33.92
CA PHE A 9 26.60 -13.92 -32.72
C PHE A 9 27.57 -13.92 -31.54
N ILE A 10 27.70 -12.77 -30.88
CA ILE A 10 28.64 -12.54 -29.79
C ILE A 10 28.17 -13.33 -28.56
N SER A 11 28.85 -14.44 -28.25
CA SER A 11 28.83 -15.04 -26.92
C SER A 11 29.73 -14.22 -26.02
N PHE A 12 29.17 -13.53 -25.02
CA PHE A 12 29.95 -12.89 -23.97
C PHE A 12 30.33 -13.96 -22.94
N CYS A 13 31.63 -14.22 -22.79
CA CYS A 13 32.16 -14.92 -21.62
C CYS A 13 32.49 -13.86 -20.58
N ASP A 14 31.67 -13.76 -19.53
CA ASP A 14 31.96 -12.94 -18.36
C ASP A 14 31.86 -13.86 -17.13
N GLY A 15 33.00 -14.41 -16.69
CA GLY A 15 33.06 -15.37 -15.57
C GLY A 15 32.67 -16.83 -15.88
N GLU A 16 32.67 -17.65 -14.82
CA GLU A 16 32.70 -19.13 -14.75
C GLU A 16 31.57 -19.96 -15.44
N TYR A 17 30.75 -19.36 -16.31
CA TYR A 17 29.68 -20.07 -17.05
C TYR A 17 29.61 -19.61 -18.51
N CYS A 18 29.30 -20.53 -19.43
CA CYS A 18 28.87 -20.15 -20.79
C CYS A 18 27.41 -19.70 -20.74
N GLN A 19 27.17 -18.39 -20.85
CA GLN A 19 25.83 -17.80 -20.93
C GLN A 19 25.37 -17.71 -22.39
N LYS A 20 24.16 -18.18 -22.68
CA LYS A 20 23.48 -17.93 -23.95
C LYS A 20 22.13 -17.28 -23.67
N GLU A 21 21.98 -16.04 -24.09
CA GLU A 21 20.75 -15.26 -23.99
C GLU A 21 19.92 -15.41 -25.27
N SER A 22 18.60 -15.56 -25.11
CA SER A 22 17.60 -15.52 -26.18
C SER A 22 16.51 -14.53 -25.77
N GLU A 23 15.69 -14.07 -26.71
CA GLU A 23 14.68 -13.02 -26.45
C GLU A 23 13.82 -13.24 -25.19
N ASN A 24 13.56 -14.49 -24.78
CA ASN A 24 12.71 -14.82 -23.61
C ASN A 24 13.34 -15.73 -22.55
N SER A 25 14.51 -16.34 -22.78
CA SER A 25 15.10 -17.32 -21.85
C SER A 25 16.63 -17.18 -21.76
N ILE A 26 17.17 -17.50 -20.60
CA ILE A 26 18.62 -17.53 -20.35
C ILE A 26 19.07 -18.96 -20.13
N MET A 27 20.11 -19.39 -20.84
CA MET A 27 20.70 -20.72 -20.70
C MET A 27 22.09 -20.66 -20.06
N PHE A 28 22.29 -21.50 -19.05
CA PHE A 28 23.58 -21.72 -18.39
C PHE A 28 24.07 -23.14 -18.68
N TYR A 29 25.29 -23.24 -19.21
CA TYR A 29 26.00 -24.51 -19.35
C TYR A 29 27.03 -24.62 -18.22
N ALA A 30 26.78 -25.51 -17.26
CA ALA A 30 27.78 -25.85 -16.27
C ALA A 30 28.75 -26.87 -16.87
N ASN A 31 30.05 -26.57 -16.84
CA ASN A 31 31.14 -27.52 -17.09
C ASN A 31 31.47 -27.90 -18.57
N TYR A 32 31.54 -26.91 -19.46
CA TYR A 32 32.34 -27.03 -20.69
C TYR A 32 33.60 -26.17 -20.55
N THR A 33 34.76 -26.81 -20.64
CA THR A 33 36.14 -26.28 -20.57
C THR A 33 36.28 -24.76 -20.81
N CYS A 34 36.15 -23.96 -19.75
CA CYS A 34 36.72 -22.62 -19.68
C CYS A 34 38.04 -22.72 -18.92
N THR A 35 39.15 -22.55 -19.62
CA THR A 35 40.51 -22.67 -19.09
C THR A 35 40.89 -21.45 -18.26
N SER A 36 40.51 -21.41 -16.98
CA SER A 36 41.21 -20.62 -15.97
C SER A 36 41.14 -21.32 -14.62
N SER A 37 42.30 -21.74 -14.13
CA SER A 37 42.51 -22.54 -12.93
C SER A 37 42.40 -21.70 -11.65
N SER A 38 41.18 -21.47 -11.16
CA SER A 38 40.81 -21.30 -9.74
C SER A 38 39.33 -20.94 -9.68
N LEU A 39 38.57 -21.60 -8.80
CA LEU A 39 37.11 -21.48 -8.54
C LEU A 39 36.22 -22.43 -9.37
N THR A 40 35.17 -22.96 -8.72
CA THR A 40 34.38 -24.14 -9.15
C THR A 40 32.91 -23.75 -9.35
N SER A 41 32.44 -23.86 -10.59
CA SER A 41 31.18 -23.36 -11.17
C SER A 41 29.90 -24.08 -10.73
N SER A 42 29.63 -24.19 -9.42
CA SER A 42 28.48 -24.96 -8.89
C SER A 42 27.39 -24.12 -8.18
N VAL A 43 27.46 -22.80 -8.25
CA VAL A 43 26.55 -21.87 -7.55
C VAL A 43 25.99 -20.80 -8.49
N LEU A 44 24.66 -20.69 -8.60
CA LEU A 44 23.97 -19.68 -9.41
C LEU A 44 23.26 -18.65 -8.51
N THR A 45 23.66 -17.38 -8.59
CA THR A 45 23.07 -16.26 -7.81
C THR A 45 22.63 -15.14 -8.74
N GLY A 46 21.71 -14.26 -8.31
CA GLY A 46 21.23 -13.11 -9.08
C GLY A 46 19.71 -13.08 -9.30
N ASP A 47 19.24 -12.01 -9.95
CA ASP A 47 17.84 -11.80 -10.30
C ASP A 47 17.57 -12.12 -11.78
N TYR A 48 16.84 -13.21 -12.01
CA TYR A 48 16.46 -13.71 -13.33
C TYR A 48 14.96 -13.58 -13.60
N THR A 49 14.22 -12.82 -12.78
CA THR A 49 12.76 -12.65 -12.93
C THR A 49 12.34 -11.96 -14.22
N LYS A 50 13.26 -11.23 -14.87
CA LYS A 50 13.05 -10.62 -16.19
C LYS A 50 12.93 -11.64 -17.33
N TYR A 51 13.39 -12.89 -17.12
CA TYR A 51 13.28 -13.96 -18.12
C TYR A 51 12.06 -14.83 -17.85
N SER A 52 11.47 -15.38 -18.90
CA SER A 52 10.35 -16.34 -18.77
C SER A 52 10.77 -17.68 -18.18
N SER A 53 12.04 -18.07 -18.37
CA SER A 53 12.63 -19.28 -17.78
C SER A 53 14.15 -19.21 -17.73
N VAL A 54 14.73 -19.79 -16.67
CA VAL A 54 16.17 -20.03 -16.51
C VAL A 54 16.46 -21.50 -16.82
N ILE A 55 17.23 -21.78 -17.87
CA ILE A 55 17.56 -23.14 -18.29
C ILE A 55 18.99 -23.46 -17.83
N ILE A 56 19.18 -24.59 -17.16
CA ILE A 56 20.47 -25.00 -16.62
C ILE A 56 20.75 -26.44 -17.02
N SER A 57 21.90 -26.67 -17.65
CA SER A 57 22.45 -28.01 -17.86
C SER A 57 23.34 -28.39 -16.69
N VAL A 58 22.98 -29.46 -15.97
CA VAL A 58 23.72 -29.96 -14.80
C VAL A 58 24.34 -31.32 -15.13
N ASN A 59 25.67 -31.37 -15.09
CA ASN A 59 26.44 -32.62 -15.17
C ASN A 59 26.68 -33.20 -13.76
N ASN A 60 26.89 -34.51 -13.70
CA ASN A 60 26.87 -35.38 -12.52
C ASN A 60 28.12 -35.33 -11.63
N ASN A 61 28.92 -34.26 -11.69
CA ASN A 61 30.21 -34.17 -11.00
C ASN A 61 30.14 -33.46 -9.62
N GLY A 62 28.96 -33.19 -9.07
CA GLY A 62 28.86 -32.56 -7.74
C GLY A 62 27.47 -32.05 -7.33
N SER A 63 27.46 -31.23 -6.26
CA SER A 63 26.30 -30.51 -5.76
C SER A 63 26.13 -29.18 -6.49
N PHE A 64 24.96 -28.92 -7.06
CA PHE A 64 24.60 -27.63 -7.65
C PHE A 64 23.80 -26.80 -6.64
N TYR A 65 24.06 -25.50 -6.57
CA TYR A 65 23.43 -24.58 -5.62
C TYR A 65 22.72 -23.45 -6.36
N PHE A 66 21.44 -23.27 -6.07
CA PHE A 66 20.69 -22.06 -6.34
C PHE A 66 20.84 -21.13 -5.15
N GLY A 67 21.42 -19.95 -5.39
CA GLY A 67 21.81 -18.96 -4.40
C GLY A 67 22.96 -19.39 -3.47
N SER A 68 23.43 -18.46 -2.65
CA SER A 68 24.57 -18.66 -1.74
C SER A 68 24.26 -18.15 -0.33
N THR A 69 25.22 -18.23 0.59
CA THR A 69 25.04 -17.72 1.96
C THR A 69 24.88 -16.21 2.03
N SER A 70 25.44 -15.49 1.06
CA SER A 70 25.44 -14.01 1.02
C SER A 70 24.58 -13.46 -0.11
N ASN A 71 24.41 -14.21 -1.20
CA ASN A 71 23.78 -13.72 -2.43
C ASN A 71 22.49 -14.48 -2.68
N THR A 72 21.47 -13.75 -3.14
CA THR A 72 20.12 -14.27 -3.34
C THR A 72 19.95 -14.83 -4.75
N PHE A 73 18.92 -15.67 -4.95
CA PHE A 73 18.49 -16.13 -6.26
C PHE A 73 17.01 -15.82 -6.47
N LYS A 74 16.67 -15.25 -7.62
CA LYS A 74 15.28 -14.97 -8.04
C LYS A 74 15.05 -15.49 -9.44
N ALA A 75 13.94 -16.19 -9.64
CA ALA A 75 13.45 -16.62 -10.94
C ALA A 75 11.93 -16.82 -10.88
N SER A 76 11.28 -16.89 -12.04
CA SER A 76 9.87 -17.26 -12.21
C SER A 76 9.71 -18.75 -12.54
N LYS A 77 10.58 -19.26 -13.42
CA LYS A 77 10.65 -20.68 -13.81
C LYS A 77 12.10 -21.10 -14.01
N VAL A 78 12.45 -22.30 -13.54
CA VAL A 78 13.77 -22.92 -13.69
C VAL A 78 13.60 -24.27 -14.37
N ILE A 79 14.35 -24.51 -15.45
CA ILE A 79 14.38 -25.77 -16.19
C ILE A 79 15.76 -26.39 -16.01
N VAL A 80 15.83 -27.55 -15.35
CA VAL A 80 17.09 -28.26 -15.13
C VAL A 80 17.17 -29.45 -16.08
N ARG A 81 18.13 -29.41 -17.01
CA ARG A 81 18.50 -30.51 -17.89
C ARG A 81 19.55 -31.36 -17.21
N LEU A 82 19.21 -32.59 -16.90
CA LEU A 82 20.11 -33.55 -16.28
C LEU A 82 20.93 -34.23 -17.39
N GLU A 83 22.22 -33.91 -17.46
CA GLU A 83 23.15 -34.44 -18.46
C GLU A 83 23.83 -35.72 -17.98
N GLU A 84 24.21 -36.59 -18.93
CA GLU A 84 24.82 -37.89 -18.66
C GLU A 84 26.22 -37.71 -18.05
N GLY A 85 26.48 -38.41 -16.94
CA GLY A 85 27.77 -38.40 -16.26
C GLY A 85 27.98 -39.67 -15.41
N ASN A 86 29.13 -39.79 -14.75
CA ASN A 86 29.61 -41.05 -14.16
C ASN A 86 28.80 -41.61 -12.97
N SER A 87 27.98 -40.81 -12.30
CA SER A 87 27.18 -41.21 -11.11
C SER A 87 25.71 -41.51 -11.50
N LYS A 88 24.86 -41.94 -10.57
CA LYS A 88 23.40 -42.09 -10.80
C LYS A 88 22.56 -41.11 -9.97
N SER A 89 23.17 -40.07 -9.38
CA SER A 89 22.51 -39.20 -8.41
C SER A 89 22.87 -37.73 -8.58
N TYR A 90 21.84 -36.88 -8.70
CA TYR A 90 21.98 -35.42 -8.81
C TYR A 90 21.64 -34.75 -7.49
N TYR A 91 22.41 -33.73 -7.10
CA TYR A 91 22.24 -33.00 -5.85
C TYR A 91 21.94 -31.54 -6.14
N LEU A 92 20.68 -31.15 -5.99
CA LEU A 92 20.20 -29.79 -6.21
C LEU A 92 19.93 -29.14 -4.85
N ASN A 93 20.61 -28.03 -4.59
CA ASN A 93 20.60 -27.35 -3.30
C ASN A 93 19.99 -25.95 -3.46
N PHE A 94 19.02 -25.62 -2.63
CA PHE A 94 18.35 -24.30 -2.67
C PHE A 94 18.70 -23.51 -1.41
N ARG A 95 19.32 -22.35 -1.62
CA ARG A 95 19.85 -21.48 -0.57
C ARG A 95 19.57 -20.03 -0.93
N ASN A 96 18.95 -19.28 -0.03
CA ASN A 96 18.67 -17.85 -0.15
C ASN A 96 17.83 -17.49 -1.39
N ILE A 97 16.78 -18.27 -1.64
CA ILE A 97 15.82 -18.02 -2.72
C ILE A 97 14.82 -16.94 -2.26
N GLU A 98 14.61 -15.89 -3.06
CA GLU A 98 13.71 -14.78 -2.69
C GLU A 98 12.36 -14.79 -3.43
N THR A 99 12.21 -15.56 -4.51
CA THR A 99 10.94 -15.67 -5.26
C THR A 99 10.38 -17.08 -5.23
N ASN A 100 9.05 -17.19 -5.34
CA ASN A 100 8.40 -18.44 -5.71
C ASN A 100 8.68 -18.72 -7.18
N PHE A 101 8.98 -19.97 -7.52
CA PHE A 101 9.27 -20.36 -8.89
C PHE A 101 8.86 -21.80 -9.17
N GLU A 102 8.57 -22.09 -10.44
CA GLU A 102 8.36 -23.45 -10.92
C GLU A 102 9.70 -24.11 -11.29
N LEU A 103 9.88 -25.39 -10.95
CA LEU A 103 11.04 -26.18 -11.31
C LEU A 103 10.64 -27.34 -12.23
N GLU A 104 11.20 -27.37 -13.44
CA GLU A 104 10.99 -28.43 -14.40
C GLU A 104 12.28 -29.23 -14.57
N LEU A 105 12.21 -30.54 -14.33
CA LEU A 105 13.31 -31.47 -14.55
C LEU A 105 13.15 -32.14 -15.92
N ILE A 106 14.15 -32.02 -16.78
CA ILE A 106 14.17 -32.64 -18.11
C ILE A 106 15.33 -33.64 -18.18
N LYS A 107 15.03 -34.83 -18.69
CA LYS A 107 15.98 -35.94 -18.84
C LYS A 107 16.48 -36.03 -20.29
N ASN A 108 17.78 -36.27 -20.49
CA ASN A 108 18.38 -36.47 -21.81
C ASN A 108 18.65 -37.95 -22.19
N SER A 109 18.59 -38.92 -21.27
CA SER A 109 18.97 -40.34 -21.54
C SER A 109 18.11 -41.39 -20.81
N TYR A 110 18.26 -42.68 -21.17
CA TYR A 110 17.37 -43.79 -20.77
C TYR A 110 17.66 -44.43 -19.39
N SER A 111 18.74 -44.09 -18.67
CA SER A 111 18.99 -44.69 -17.34
C SER A 111 19.75 -43.76 -16.40
N PHE A 112 19.11 -43.35 -15.28
CA PHE A 112 19.61 -43.20 -13.89
C PHE A 112 18.67 -42.36 -13.00
N GLU A 113 18.68 -42.67 -11.68
CA GLU A 113 17.48 -43.01 -10.90
C GLU A 113 17.14 -42.10 -9.69
N LYS A 114 17.98 -41.13 -9.28
CA LYS A 114 17.76 -40.41 -8.00
C LYS A 114 18.13 -38.92 -8.04
N VAL A 115 17.19 -38.05 -7.68
CA VAL A 115 17.43 -36.61 -7.49
C VAL A 115 17.30 -36.29 -6.00
N GLN A 116 18.31 -35.67 -5.41
CA GLN A 116 18.27 -35.15 -4.06
C GLN A 116 18.04 -33.65 -4.09
N PHE A 117 16.95 -33.22 -3.45
CA PHE A 117 16.72 -31.83 -3.10
C PHE A 117 17.14 -31.58 -1.66
N THR A 118 18.10 -30.66 -1.51
CA THR A 118 18.48 -30.15 -0.19
C THR A 118 18.04 -28.70 -0.09
N PHE A 119 17.22 -28.42 0.91
CA PHE A 119 16.69 -27.10 1.15
C PHE A 119 17.36 -26.50 2.39
N TYR A 120 17.98 -25.33 2.24
CA TYR A 120 18.72 -24.62 3.30
C TYR A 120 17.95 -23.44 3.90
N ASN A 121 17.73 -22.36 3.13
CA ASN A 121 17.02 -21.16 3.57
C ASN A 121 16.32 -20.45 2.37
N GLY A 122 15.20 -19.78 2.62
CA GLY A 122 14.46 -19.00 1.61
C GLY A 122 13.19 -19.68 1.10
N ASN A 123 12.67 -19.23 -0.05
CA ASN A 123 11.57 -19.89 -0.74
C ASN A 123 12.04 -21.24 -1.35
N SER A 124 11.09 -22.13 -1.65
CA SER A 124 11.34 -23.36 -2.41
C SER A 124 10.54 -23.32 -3.72
N PRO A 125 10.84 -24.20 -4.70
CA PRO A 125 9.99 -24.35 -5.86
C PRO A 125 8.54 -24.61 -5.42
N THR A 126 7.58 -23.89 -5.98
CA THR A 126 6.15 -24.09 -5.69
C THR A 126 5.62 -25.33 -6.40
N ARG A 127 6.15 -25.60 -7.60
CA ARG A 127 5.80 -26.79 -8.37
C ARG A 127 7.06 -27.44 -8.91
N ILE A 128 7.13 -28.76 -8.80
CA ILE A 128 8.18 -29.58 -9.43
C ILE A 128 7.53 -30.54 -10.40
N THR A 129 7.95 -30.48 -11.67
CA THR A 129 7.50 -31.36 -12.75
C THR A 129 8.67 -32.11 -13.36
N GLY A 130 8.42 -33.29 -13.93
CA GLY A 130 9.42 -34.09 -14.64
C GLY A 130 9.66 -35.46 -14.04
N ASP A 131 9.96 -36.45 -14.89
CA ASP A 131 10.02 -37.86 -14.50
C ASP A 131 11.36 -38.22 -13.84
N VAL A 132 11.30 -38.62 -12.57
CA VAL A 132 12.47 -39.07 -11.78
C VAL A 132 12.16 -40.39 -11.07
N ASP A 133 13.09 -41.34 -11.03
CA ASP A 133 12.80 -42.68 -10.45
C ASP A 133 12.79 -42.68 -8.90
N GLY A 134 13.38 -41.66 -8.28
CA GLY A 134 13.47 -41.52 -6.83
C GLY A 134 13.82 -40.11 -6.41
N LEU A 135 13.13 -39.62 -5.39
CA LEU A 135 13.32 -38.28 -4.85
C LEU A 135 13.81 -38.36 -3.42
N LEU A 136 14.93 -37.70 -3.09
CA LEU A 136 15.36 -37.54 -1.71
C LEU A 136 15.16 -36.08 -1.29
N VAL A 137 14.28 -35.85 -0.32
CA VAL A 137 14.04 -34.52 0.24
C VAL A 137 14.73 -34.42 1.59
N ARG A 138 15.54 -33.36 1.76
CA ARG A 138 16.24 -33.07 3.01
C ARG A 138 16.21 -31.58 3.33
N GLY A 139 15.72 -31.24 4.52
CA GLY A 139 15.97 -29.94 5.15
C GLY A 139 17.33 -29.94 5.88
N ASN A 140 18.05 -28.82 5.87
CA ASN A 140 19.30 -28.67 6.61
C ASN A 140 19.30 -27.46 7.55
N ASP A 141 19.34 -27.72 8.86
CA ASP A 141 19.40 -26.70 9.91
C ASP A 141 20.84 -26.53 10.41
N ASN A 142 21.62 -25.68 9.76
CA ASN A 142 22.92 -25.26 10.32
C ASN A 142 22.76 -23.95 11.09
N ASN A 143 23.12 -23.97 12.38
CA ASN A 143 23.03 -22.87 13.35
C ASN A 143 23.72 -21.53 12.96
N TYR A 144 24.55 -21.49 11.91
CA TYR A 144 25.29 -20.29 11.51
C TYR A 144 24.45 -19.28 10.72
N TYR A 145 23.34 -19.73 10.14
CA TYR A 145 22.49 -18.90 9.30
C TYR A 145 21.15 -18.80 10.01
N ASN A 146 20.86 -17.67 10.66
CA ASN A 146 19.60 -17.36 11.36
C ASN A 146 18.37 -17.30 10.43
N TYR A 147 18.28 -18.19 9.45
CA TYR A 147 17.35 -18.21 8.35
C TYR A 147 16.84 -19.64 8.18
N HIS A 148 16.03 -20.10 9.13
CA HIS A 148 15.37 -21.38 9.00
C HIS A 148 14.14 -21.22 8.12
N LEU A 149 14.04 -22.08 7.10
CA LEU A 149 12.89 -22.49 6.28
C LEU A 149 13.40 -22.72 4.87
N PRO A 150 13.37 -23.97 4.37
CA PRO A 150 12.57 -24.18 3.17
C PRO A 150 12.08 -25.62 3.12
N ILE A 151 10.83 -25.87 3.46
CA ILE A 151 10.01 -26.72 2.60
C ILE A 151 8.68 -26.00 2.58
N GLN A 152 8.56 -25.02 1.70
CA GLN A 152 7.39 -24.17 1.61
C GLN A 152 6.73 -24.41 0.27
N ARG A 153 5.61 -25.12 0.30
CA ARG A 153 4.67 -25.17 -0.83
C ARG A 153 5.15 -25.95 -2.05
N THR A 154 6.08 -26.89 -1.89
CA THR A 154 6.51 -27.72 -3.02
C THR A 154 5.47 -28.78 -3.32
N TYR A 155 4.72 -28.55 -4.38
CA TYR A 155 3.82 -29.51 -5.00
C TYR A 155 4.57 -30.32 -6.06
N PHE A 156 4.51 -31.65 -5.97
CA PHE A 156 5.17 -32.55 -6.91
C PHE A 156 4.14 -33.15 -7.87
N ASN A 157 4.28 -32.81 -9.16
CA ASN A 157 3.38 -33.24 -10.24
C ASN A 157 4.15 -34.06 -11.28
N SER A 158 4.25 -35.37 -11.06
CA SER A 158 4.99 -36.28 -11.94
C SER A 158 4.44 -37.72 -11.88
N ILE A 159 5.02 -38.62 -12.67
CA ILE A 159 4.77 -40.08 -12.65
C ILE A 159 5.10 -40.65 -11.26
N PRO A 160 4.49 -41.78 -10.84
CA PRO A 160 4.69 -42.26 -9.48
C PRO A 160 6.14 -42.54 -9.08
N ILE A 161 6.59 -41.95 -7.96
CA ILE A 161 7.98 -41.99 -7.51
C ILE A 161 8.20 -42.66 -6.16
N ASN A 162 9.45 -43.07 -5.89
CA ASN A 162 9.90 -43.45 -4.55
C ASN A 162 10.41 -42.22 -3.79
N LEU A 163 9.70 -41.79 -2.74
CA LEU A 163 10.12 -40.72 -1.84
C LEU A 163 11.06 -41.26 -0.76
N LYS A 164 12.24 -40.68 -0.66
CA LYS A 164 13.18 -40.84 0.44
C LYS A 164 13.24 -39.55 1.24
N PHE A 165 13.36 -39.67 2.55
CA PHE A 165 13.46 -38.51 3.43
C PHE A 165 14.45 -38.74 4.57
N SER A 166 14.90 -37.64 5.15
CA SER A 166 15.61 -37.60 6.43
C SER A 166 14.95 -36.57 7.34
N SER A 167 14.71 -36.93 8.60
CA SER A 167 14.02 -36.07 9.56
C SER A 167 15.00 -35.25 10.39
N ASN A 168 14.70 -33.96 10.53
CA ASN A 168 15.28 -33.11 11.59
C ASN A 168 14.39 -33.19 12.85
N LYS A 169 14.85 -32.61 13.96
CA LYS A 169 14.10 -32.62 15.23
C LYS A 169 12.78 -31.86 15.06
N GLY A 170 11.68 -32.39 15.60
CA GLY A 170 10.34 -31.81 15.46
C GLY A 170 9.54 -32.42 14.30
N ILE A 171 8.55 -31.69 13.79
CA ILE A 171 7.72 -32.08 12.64
C ILE A 171 8.09 -31.21 11.44
N TRP A 172 8.27 -31.85 10.29
CA TRP A 172 8.82 -31.26 9.07
C TRP A 172 7.93 -31.63 7.90
N TYR A 173 7.34 -30.63 7.25
CA TYR A 173 6.68 -30.82 5.97
C TYR A 173 7.70 -31.25 4.92
N LEU A 174 7.40 -32.28 4.13
CA LEU A 174 8.31 -32.83 3.12
C LEU A 174 7.97 -32.33 1.71
N ILE A 175 6.75 -32.59 1.26
CA ILE A 175 6.18 -32.21 -0.05
C ILE A 175 4.67 -32.45 -0.01
N SER A 176 3.97 -31.96 -1.03
CA SER A 176 2.62 -32.37 -1.37
C SER A 176 2.57 -32.97 -2.76
N SER A 177 1.57 -33.81 -3.00
CA SER A 177 1.29 -34.41 -4.31
C SER A 177 -0.19 -34.66 -4.47
N TYR A 178 -0.66 -34.87 -5.70
CA TYR A 178 -1.97 -35.48 -5.91
C TYR A 178 -1.95 -36.93 -5.41
N GLU A 179 -3.11 -37.44 -5.02
CA GLU A 179 -3.28 -38.83 -4.61
C GLU A 179 -2.82 -39.79 -5.71
N GLY A 180 -2.05 -40.82 -5.33
CA GLY A 180 -1.49 -41.81 -6.27
C GLY A 180 -0.14 -41.44 -6.91
N ILE A 181 0.43 -40.25 -6.66
CA ILE A 181 1.75 -39.85 -7.19
C ILE A 181 2.93 -40.42 -6.37
N ILE A 182 2.78 -40.72 -5.08
CA ILE A 182 3.88 -41.31 -4.31
C ILE A 182 3.63 -42.80 -4.11
N ASN A 183 4.45 -43.65 -4.72
CA ASN A 183 4.33 -45.11 -4.64
C ASN A 183 4.85 -45.67 -3.32
N LYS A 184 5.98 -45.15 -2.84
CA LYS A 184 6.67 -45.68 -1.67
C LYS A 184 7.41 -44.58 -0.94
N ILE A 185 7.31 -44.58 0.38
CA ILE A 185 8.03 -43.66 1.26
C ILE A 185 9.03 -44.47 2.10
N THR A 186 10.29 -44.04 2.11
CA THR A 186 11.37 -44.71 2.84
C THR A 186 12.21 -43.71 3.61
N SER A 187 12.43 -43.97 4.90
CA SER A 187 13.31 -43.16 5.74
C SER A 187 14.78 -43.53 5.52
N LYS A 188 15.69 -42.57 5.72
CA LYS A 188 17.14 -42.82 5.68
C LYS A 188 17.68 -43.40 7.00
N SER A 189 16.92 -43.24 8.08
CA SER A 189 17.27 -43.68 9.43
C SER A 189 16.09 -44.40 10.08
N SER A 190 16.37 -45.39 10.94
CA SER A 190 15.35 -46.12 11.70
C SER A 190 14.58 -45.25 12.69
N ASN A 191 15.17 -44.14 13.14
CA ASN A 191 14.54 -43.20 14.09
C ASN A 191 13.70 -42.11 13.41
N ASP A 192 13.74 -42.03 12.08
CA ASP A 192 12.99 -41.05 11.30
C ASP A 192 11.61 -41.62 10.99
N LYS A 193 10.57 -40.96 11.50
CA LYS A 193 9.16 -41.35 11.30
C LYS A 193 8.47 -40.39 10.34
N TYR A 194 7.32 -40.77 9.80
CA TYR A 194 6.52 -39.92 8.92
C TYR A 194 5.03 -40.16 9.12
N PHE A 195 4.23 -39.19 8.69
CA PHE A 195 2.79 -39.32 8.53
C PHE A 195 2.35 -38.53 7.28
N SER A 196 1.16 -38.82 6.78
CA SER A 196 0.56 -38.06 5.68
C SER A 196 -0.90 -37.74 6.00
N GLN A 197 -1.43 -36.70 5.36
CA GLN A 197 -2.84 -36.33 5.41
C GLN A 197 -3.34 -36.07 3.99
N THR A 198 -4.62 -36.40 3.74
CA THR A 198 -5.26 -36.23 2.43
C THR A 198 -6.46 -35.30 2.56
N CYS A 199 -6.61 -34.37 1.64
CA CYS A 199 -7.73 -33.42 1.56
C CYS A 199 -8.01 -33.09 0.09
N GLY A 200 -9.25 -33.27 -0.36
CA GLY A 200 -9.69 -32.86 -1.70
C GLY A 200 -8.89 -33.46 -2.86
N GLY A 201 -8.29 -34.65 -2.70
CA GLY A 201 -7.41 -35.28 -3.69
C GLY A 201 -5.92 -34.90 -3.57
N MET A 202 -5.56 -33.93 -2.73
CA MET A 202 -4.18 -33.57 -2.41
C MET A 202 -3.69 -34.29 -1.15
N VAL A 203 -2.45 -34.75 -1.16
CA VAL A 203 -1.78 -35.42 -0.04
C VAL A 203 -0.58 -34.60 0.40
N ARG A 204 -0.47 -34.33 1.71
CA ARG A 204 0.71 -33.72 2.33
C ARG A 204 1.49 -34.76 3.12
N TYR A 205 2.80 -34.75 2.96
CA TYR A 205 3.70 -35.67 3.65
C TYR A 205 4.55 -34.93 4.67
N PHE A 206 4.65 -35.48 5.87
CA PHE A 206 5.39 -34.92 6.98
C PHE A 206 6.34 -35.96 7.56
N SER A 207 7.55 -35.54 7.89
CA SER A 207 8.50 -36.32 8.66
C SER A 207 8.59 -35.80 10.08
N TYR A 208 8.92 -36.65 11.04
CA TYR A 208 9.09 -36.21 12.41
C TYR A 208 10.09 -37.05 13.19
N LYS A 209 10.72 -36.40 14.18
CA LYS A 209 11.75 -37.01 15.02
C LYS A 209 11.78 -36.40 16.41
N ASN A 210 12.01 -37.26 17.41
CA ASN A 210 12.10 -36.89 18.83
C ASN A 210 10.88 -36.08 19.33
N ILE A 211 9.70 -36.28 18.76
CA ILE A 211 8.45 -35.65 19.20
C ILE A 211 7.38 -36.73 19.27
N GLU A 212 6.53 -36.66 20.29
CA GLU A 212 5.40 -37.57 20.42
C GLU A 212 4.17 -36.89 19.83
N ILE A 213 3.49 -37.59 18.92
CA ILE A 213 2.26 -37.12 18.27
C ILE A 213 1.11 -37.90 18.88
N HIS A 214 0.12 -37.19 19.42
CA HIS A 214 -1.08 -37.77 20.04
C HIS A 214 -2.24 -37.87 19.07
N ASP A 215 -2.42 -36.83 18.26
CA ASP A 215 -3.56 -36.71 17.36
C ASP A 215 -3.23 -35.81 16.17
N ILE A 216 -3.85 -36.09 15.03
CA ILE A 216 -3.70 -35.34 13.78
C ILE A 216 -5.09 -35.16 13.18
N THR A 217 -5.53 -33.91 13.06
CA THR A 217 -6.82 -33.55 12.45
C THR A 217 -6.60 -32.72 11.20
N THR A 218 -7.52 -32.83 10.24
CA THR A 218 -7.45 -32.12 8.97
C THR A 218 -8.77 -31.41 8.70
N GLU A 219 -8.68 -30.15 8.31
CA GLU A 219 -9.80 -29.34 7.80
C GLU A 219 -9.57 -29.05 6.32
N CYS A 220 -10.61 -29.25 5.52
CA CYS A 220 -10.54 -29.26 4.07
C CYS A 220 -11.71 -28.48 3.46
N ASN A 221 -11.41 -27.36 2.80
CA ASN A 221 -12.42 -26.45 2.25
C ASN A 221 -12.33 -26.30 0.72
N HIS A 222 -11.50 -27.13 0.05
CA HIS A 222 -11.27 -27.06 -1.39
C HIS A 222 -11.06 -28.46 -1.99
N GLN A 223 -11.53 -28.62 -3.23
CA GLN A 223 -11.29 -29.82 -4.03
C GLN A 223 -10.18 -29.53 -5.04
N PHE A 224 -9.02 -30.16 -4.85
CA PHE A 224 -7.84 -29.93 -5.66
C PHE A 224 -7.91 -30.71 -6.98
N THR A 225 -7.41 -30.10 -8.05
CA THR A 225 -7.15 -30.79 -9.33
C THR A 225 -5.71 -31.29 -9.39
N LYS A 226 -5.43 -32.24 -10.30
CA LYS A 226 -4.09 -32.87 -10.42
C LYS A 226 -2.97 -31.88 -10.77
N ASP A 227 -3.28 -30.75 -11.39
CA ASP A 227 -2.26 -29.76 -11.79
C ASP A 227 -2.20 -28.54 -10.88
N GLU A 228 -2.99 -28.55 -9.80
CA GLU A 228 -3.15 -27.43 -8.87
C GLU A 228 -2.07 -27.42 -7.78
N GLU A 229 -1.52 -26.24 -7.51
CA GLU A 229 -0.56 -26.04 -6.42
C GLU A 229 -1.24 -26.17 -5.05
N ASP A 230 -0.42 -26.45 -4.03
CA ASP A 230 -0.90 -26.61 -2.65
C ASP A 230 -1.32 -25.28 -2.02
N ASP A 231 -2.60 -25.18 -1.65
CA ASP A 231 -3.16 -24.06 -0.89
C ASP A 231 -3.25 -24.37 0.60
N PHE A 232 -2.33 -23.76 1.35
CA PHE A 232 -2.18 -23.88 2.80
C PHE A 232 -3.32 -23.28 3.62
N ASN A 233 -4.20 -22.48 3.01
CA ASN A 233 -5.38 -21.98 3.69
C ASN A 233 -6.60 -22.90 3.53
N SER A 234 -6.62 -23.70 2.45
CA SER A 234 -7.75 -24.57 2.11
C SER A 234 -7.58 -26.01 2.59
N PHE A 235 -6.34 -26.44 2.81
CA PHE A 235 -5.99 -27.68 3.47
C PHE A 235 -5.22 -27.31 4.75
N ILE A 236 -5.84 -27.48 5.91
CA ILE A 236 -5.26 -27.17 7.23
C ILE A 236 -5.05 -28.47 7.98
N VAL A 237 -3.83 -28.72 8.45
CA VAL A 237 -3.50 -29.87 9.29
C VAL A 237 -3.21 -29.37 10.70
N THR A 238 -3.80 -29.98 11.72
CA THR A 238 -3.57 -29.63 13.13
C THR A 238 -3.00 -30.84 13.84
N THR A 239 -1.79 -30.69 14.38
CA THR A 239 -1.08 -31.79 15.05
C THR A 239 -0.96 -31.53 16.55
N THR A 240 -1.44 -32.48 17.35
CA THR A 240 -1.33 -32.46 18.81
C THR A 240 -0.08 -33.21 19.24
N VAL A 241 0.79 -32.56 20.02
CA VAL A 241 2.14 -33.05 20.33
C VAL A 241 2.54 -32.89 21.81
N SER A 242 3.47 -33.75 22.24
CA SER A 242 4.32 -33.53 23.41
C SER A 242 5.76 -33.24 22.98
N LEU A 243 6.37 -32.24 23.62
CA LEU A 243 7.75 -31.83 23.36
C LEU A 243 8.68 -32.42 24.43
N SER A 244 9.69 -33.19 24.02
CA SER A 244 10.67 -33.81 24.93
C SER A 244 11.88 -32.90 25.24
N ASN A 245 12.98 -33.45 25.77
CA ASN A 245 14.11 -32.68 26.34
C ASN A 245 15.08 -32.06 25.30
N TYR A 246 14.62 -31.80 24.07
CA TYR A 246 15.43 -31.21 23.01
C TYR A 246 14.98 -29.78 22.70
N ASN A 247 15.85 -28.97 22.11
CA ASN A 247 15.42 -27.74 21.44
C ASN A 247 14.69 -28.14 20.15
N TYR A 248 13.51 -27.54 19.93
CA TYR A 248 12.69 -27.78 18.75
C TYR A 248 12.49 -26.49 17.96
N GLN A 249 12.38 -26.68 16.66
CA GLN A 249 11.89 -25.67 15.74
C GLN A 249 10.48 -26.08 15.33
N ILE A 250 9.52 -25.20 15.58
CA ILE A 250 8.11 -25.38 15.27
C ILE A 250 7.77 -24.40 14.17
N SER A 251 7.57 -24.90 12.96
CA SER A 251 7.14 -24.08 11.82
C SER A 251 5.63 -24.16 11.68
N LEU A 252 4.94 -23.02 11.78
CA LEU A 252 3.49 -22.92 11.59
C LEU A 252 3.11 -22.83 10.11
N LEU A 253 4.00 -23.07 9.16
CA LEU A 253 3.69 -22.86 7.74
C LEU A 253 2.58 -23.78 7.22
N THR A 254 2.63 -25.04 7.64
CA THR A 254 1.87 -26.14 7.03
C THR A 254 0.97 -26.86 8.02
N ASN A 255 1.14 -26.56 9.31
CA ASN A 255 0.48 -27.21 10.42
C ASN A 255 0.17 -26.19 11.52
N ASN A 256 -1.03 -26.31 12.08
CA ASN A 256 -1.33 -25.85 13.43
C ASN A 256 -0.77 -26.84 14.44
N TYR A 257 -0.40 -26.34 15.62
CA TYR A 257 0.12 -27.18 16.71
C TYR A 257 -0.70 -27.01 17.97
N ILE A 258 -1.02 -28.13 18.62
CA ILE A 258 -1.52 -28.14 20.00
C ILE A 258 -0.45 -28.82 20.87
N ILE A 259 0.22 -28.07 21.73
CA ILE A 259 1.25 -28.60 22.64
C ILE A 259 0.61 -28.90 23.99
N ARG A 260 0.43 -30.18 24.31
CA ARG A 260 -0.21 -30.64 25.56
C ARG A 260 0.77 -30.93 26.68
N ASN A 261 1.99 -31.34 26.34
CA ASN A 261 3.03 -31.58 27.34
C ASN A 261 4.38 -30.99 26.90
N ASN A 262 5.16 -30.53 27.88
CA ASN A 262 6.51 -30.00 27.66
C ASN A 262 7.43 -30.54 28.76
N ASP A 263 8.19 -31.59 28.46
CA ASP A 263 8.90 -32.37 29.47
C ASP A 263 10.08 -31.62 30.12
N ASP A 264 10.62 -30.60 29.44
CA ASP A 264 11.72 -29.77 29.94
C ASP A 264 11.48 -28.28 29.68
N SER A 265 11.16 -27.55 30.76
CA SER A 265 10.89 -26.11 30.74
C SER A 265 12.14 -25.24 30.49
N SER A 266 13.35 -25.79 30.66
CA SER A 266 14.61 -25.07 30.44
C SER A 266 14.94 -24.89 28.96
N LYS A 267 14.33 -25.71 28.08
CA LYS A 267 14.65 -25.73 26.67
C LYS A 267 13.84 -24.70 25.89
N THR A 268 14.53 -23.98 25.02
CA THR A 268 13.90 -23.01 24.14
C THR A 268 13.23 -23.69 22.95
N ARG A 269 12.08 -23.15 22.55
CA ARG A 269 11.31 -23.55 21.38
C ARG A 269 11.31 -22.40 20.38
N GLU A 270 11.81 -22.62 19.18
CA GLU A 270 11.76 -21.59 18.14
C GLU A 270 10.46 -21.77 17.35
N VAL A 271 9.63 -20.73 17.31
CA VAL A 271 8.33 -20.74 16.61
C VAL A 271 8.40 -19.80 15.44
N TYR A 272 8.25 -20.35 14.24
CA TYR A 272 8.17 -19.57 13.00
C TYR A 272 6.71 -19.37 12.62
N THR A 273 6.21 -18.13 12.74
CA THR A 273 4.80 -17.82 12.48
C THR A 273 4.52 -17.70 10.99
N TYR A 274 3.29 -18.05 10.61
CA TYR A 274 2.75 -17.91 9.26
C TYR A 274 1.30 -17.44 9.33
N PRO A 275 0.86 -16.58 8.40
CA PRO A 275 -0.54 -16.14 8.35
C PRO A 275 -1.51 -17.31 8.29
N ASN A 276 -2.63 -17.17 8.99
CA ASN A 276 -3.74 -18.14 9.07
C ASN A 276 -3.42 -19.46 9.79
N GLN A 277 -2.20 -19.62 10.30
CA GLN A 277 -1.79 -20.78 11.09
C GLN A 277 -1.50 -20.34 12.53
N TRP A 278 -1.65 -21.27 13.46
CA TRP A 278 -1.62 -21.00 14.88
C TRP A 278 -1.00 -22.11 15.70
N LEU A 279 -0.48 -21.72 16.86
CA LEU A 279 0.03 -22.60 17.90
C LEU A 279 -0.78 -22.38 19.17
N LYS A 280 -1.32 -23.46 19.72
CA LYS A 280 -1.97 -23.48 21.02
C LYS A 280 -1.12 -24.26 22.01
N TYR A 281 -0.79 -23.64 23.13
CA TYR A 281 -0.07 -24.25 24.24
C TYR A 281 -1.03 -24.50 25.39
N GLU A 282 -1.23 -25.77 25.73
CA GLU A 282 -2.15 -26.24 26.78
C GLU A 282 -1.41 -26.86 27.97
N SER A 283 -0.11 -27.15 27.83
CA SER A 283 0.70 -27.76 28.89
C SER A 283 0.79 -26.89 30.15
N SER A 284 0.74 -27.52 31.33
CA SER A 284 0.91 -26.85 32.63
C SER A 284 2.32 -26.33 32.87
N ASN A 285 3.31 -26.90 32.19
CA ASN A 285 4.72 -26.63 32.44
C ASN A 285 5.12 -25.25 31.90
N GLN A 286 6.19 -24.69 32.45
CA GLN A 286 6.81 -23.49 31.89
C GLN A 286 7.36 -23.79 30.48
N ALA A 287 7.29 -22.80 29.58
CA ALA A 287 7.86 -22.89 28.24
C ALA A 287 8.49 -21.58 27.80
N ILE A 288 9.61 -21.66 27.09
CA ILE A 288 10.28 -20.50 26.50
C ILE A 288 10.16 -20.59 24.98
N PHE A 289 9.41 -19.67 24.37
CA PHE A 289 9.22 -19.54 22.93
C PHE A 289 10.04 -18.38 22.38
N LYS A 290 10.96 -18.64 21.45
CA LYS A 290 11.54 -17.60 20.59
C LYS A 290 10.68 -17.50 19.35
N ILE A 291 9.94 -16.40 19.23
CA ILE A 291 9.02 -16.17 18.13
C ILE A 291 9.77 -15.43 17.03
N TYR A 292 9.73 -16.01 15.83
CA TYR A 292 10.36 -15.49 14.63
C TYR A 292 9.31 -15.35 13.53
N ARG A 293 9.21 -14.15 12.96
CA ARG A 293 8.33 -13.89 11.82
C ARG A 293 9.15 -13.23 10.73
N LYS A 294 9.29 -13.89 9.58
CA LYS A 294 10.02 -13.40 8.41
C LYS A 294 9.18 -13.67 7.16
N LYS A 295 8.53 -12.64 6.62
CA LYS A 295 7.76 -12.71 5.37
C LYS A 295 7.97 -11.40 4.60
N GLU A 296 8.62 -11.48 3.44
CA GLU A 296 8.76 -10.33 2.53
C GLU A 296 7.38 -9.89 2.01
N PRO A 297 7.14 -8.58 1.80
CA PRO A 297 8.05 -7.44 1.99
C PRO A 297 8.01 -6.81 3.40
N TYR A 298 7.42 -7.50 4.38
CA TYR A 298 7.17 -6.95 5.71
C TYR A 298 8.37 -7.14 6.66
N GLN A 299 8.44 -6.30 7.70
CA GLN A 299 9.51 -6.34 8.72
C GLN A 299 9.65 -7.71 9.39
N ILE A 300 10.90 -8.11 9.62
CA ILE A 300 11.21 -9.28 10.43
C ILE A 300 10.96 -8.93 11.89
N ILE A 301 10.23 -9.79 12.60
CA ILE A 301 10.00 -9.68 14.04
C ILE A 301 10.75 -10.83 14.74
N LYS A 302 11.50 -10.48 15.79
CA LYS A 302 12.12 -11.45 16.70
C LYS A 302 11.97 -11.03 18.16
N PHE A 303 11.44 -11.92 18.99
CA PHE A 303 11.36 -11.73 20.44
C PHE A 303 11.24 -13.07 21.19
N SER A 304 11.50 -13.02 22.50
CA SER A 304 11.44 -14.18 23.40
C SER A 304 10.26 -14.04 24.36
N LEU A 305 9.40 -15.06 24.40
CA LEU A 305 8.22 -15.16 25.24
C LEU A 305 8.37 -16.34 26.20
N THR A 306 8.29 -16.10 27.50
CA THR A 306 8.22 -17.14 28.53
C THR A 306 6.79 -17.25 29.04
N LEU A 307 6.25 -18.46 29.01
CA LEU A 307 5.00 -18.83 29.65
C LEU A 307 5.31 -19.43 31.01
N GLU A 308 4.76 -18.87 32.07
CA GLU A 308 4.96 -19.38 33.43
C GLU A 308 4.18 -20.69 33.66
N GLN A 309 4.61 -21.45 34.67
CA GLN A 309 3.91 -22.65 35.09
C GLN A 309 2.51 -22.29 35.61
N SER A 310 1.48 -22.93 35.07
CA SER A 310 0.09 -22.72 35.48
C SER A 310 -0.75 -23.96 35.20
N ASN A 311 -1.48 -24.42 36.22
CA ASN A 311 -2.37 -25.58 36.14
C ASN A 311 -3.61 -25.32 35.27
N GLU A 312 -3.95 -24.06 35.05
CA GLU A 312 -5.08 -23.63 34.22
C GLU A 312 -4.64 -22.64 33.14
N GLY A 313 -5.43 -22.60 32.07
CA GLY A 313 -5.27 -21.64 30.98
C GLY A 313 -4.56 -22.15 29.74
N THR A 314 -4.60 -21.36 28.68
CA THR A 314 -4.02 -21.67 27.38
C THR A 314 -3.35 -20.45 26.78
N THR A 315 -2.34 -20.66 25.96
CA THR A 315 -1.74 -19.61 25.14
C THR A 315 -1.94 -19.92 23.67
N LEU A 316 -2.45 -18.97 22.91
CA LEU A 316 -2.61 -19.01 21.46
C LEU A 316 -1.65 -18.00 20.83
N ILE A 317 -0.83 -18.45 19.89
CA ILE A 317 0.02 -17.62 19.04
C ILE A 317 -0.47 -17.80 17.60
N LYS A 318 -0.85 -16.72 16.92
CA LYS A 318 -1.31 -16.75 15.53
C LYS A 318 -0.89 -15.51 14.78
N GLU A 319 -0.69 -15.61 13.47
CA GLU A 319 -0.46 -14.45 12.60
C GLU A 319 -1.70 -14.17 11.74
N ILE A 320 -2.11 -12.91 11.68
CA ILE A 320 -3.25 -12.45 10.88
C ILE A 320 -2.83 -11.26 10.01
N GLU A 321 -3.24 -11.26 8.76
CA GLU A 321 -3.09 -10.13 7.85
C GLU A 321 -4.43 -9.41 7.69
N ASN A 322 -4.39 -8.08 7.59
CA ASN A 322 -5.57 -7.30 7.24
C ASN A 322 -5.97 -7.52 5.77
N ASN A 323 -7.21 -7.15 5.41
CA ASN A 323 -7.81 -7.46 4.11
C ASN A 323 -7.01 -6.90 2.91
N ASP A 324 -6.41 -5.72 3.06
CA ASP A 324 -5.57 -5.06 2.06
C ASP A 324 -4.10 -5.51 2.14
N LYS A 325 -3.76 -6.42 3.07
CA LYS A 325 -2.42 -6.95 3.32
C LYS A 325 -1.39 -5.83 3.56
N SER A 326 -1.79 -4.70 4.14
CA SER A 326 -0.88 -3.63 4.54
C SER A 326 -0.24 -3.87 5.91
N ILE A 327 -0.90 -4.62 6.79
CA ILE A 327 -0.43 -4.91 8.14
C ILE A 327 -0.52 -6.41 8.42
N SER A 328 0.59 -6.99 8.86
CA SER A 328 0.61 -8.32 9.48
C SER A 328 0.75 -8.20 10.99
N THR A 329 -0.14 -8.86 11.73
CA THR A 329 -0.18 -8.85 13.19
C THR A 329 0.12 -10.24 13.74
N VAL A 330 1.16 -10.35 14.56
CA VAL A 330 1.37 -11.54 15.41
C VAL A 330 0.55 -11.36 16.68
N ILE A 331 -0.52 -12.14 16.83
CA ILE A 331 -1.42 -12.12 17.99
C ILE A 331 -0.99 -13.19 18.98
N ILE A 332 -0.74 -12.77 20.21
CA ILE A 332 -0.46 -13.64 21.35
C ILE A 332 -1.60 -13.45 22.33
N SER A 333 -2.48 -14.43 22.44
CA SER A 333 -3.54 -14.44 23.45
C SER A 333 -3.18 -15.46 24.51
N SER A 334 -3.11 -15.04 25.77
CA SER A 334 -2.73 -15.95 26.85
C SER A 334 -3.55 -15.66 28.08
N SER A 335 -4.20 -16.69 28.61
CA SER A 335 -4.75 -16.63 29.97
C SER A 335 -3.70 -16.98 31.04
N LYS A 336 -2.55 -17.56 30.62
CA LYS A 336 -1.41 -17.83 31.50
C LYS A 336 -0.54 -16.60 31.69
N PRO A 337 0.16 -16.49 32.83
CA PRO A 337 1.15 -15.45 33.00
C PRO A 337 2.27 -15.57 31.97
N LEU A 338 2.61 -14.44 31.35
CA LEU A 338 3.64 -14.35 30.33
C LEU A 338 4.68 -13.26 30.65
N TYR A 339 5.92 -13.59 30.33
CA TYR A 339 7.08 -12.73 30.52
C TYR A 339 7.83 -12.56 29.21
N ILE A 340 8.05 -11.32 28.78
CA ILE A 340 8.83 -11.01 27.58
C ILE A 340 10.25 -10.64 28.00
N LEU A 341 11.19 -11.51 27.64
CA LEU A 341 12.60 -11.50 28.07
C LEU A 341 13.45 -10.45 27.37
N ASP A 342 13.16 -10.15 26.10
CA ASP A 342 13.98 -9.28 25.24
C ASP A 342 13.11 -8.17 24.63
N ASP A 343 13.71 -7.00 24.37
CA ASP A 343 13.05 -5.98 23.55
C ASP A 343 12.66 -6.56 22.18
N VAL A 344 11.44 -6.28 21.76
CA VAL A 344 10.92 -6.68 20.44
C VAL A 344 11.76 -6.01 19.36
N LYS A 345 12.43 -6.81 18.54
CA LYS A 345 13.24 -6.29 17.43
C LYS A 345 12.45 -6.36 16.14
N PHE A 346 12.20 -5.19 15.56
CA PHE A 346 11.74 -5.03 14.18
C PHE A 346 12.96 -4.77 13.28
N SER A 347 13.06 -5.45 12.14
CA SER A 347 14.06 -5.11 11.11
C SER A 347 13.50 -4.08 10.13
N GLU A 348 14.38 -3.41 9.37
CA GLU A 348 13.98 -2.56 8.25
C GLU A 348 13.19 -3.36 7.18
N THR A 349 12.16 -2.73 6.60
CA THR A 349 11.38 -3.27 5.47
C THR A 349 12.06 -3.04 4.13
N THR A 350 11.73 -3.85 3.13
CA THR A 350 11.98 -3.53 1.72
C THR A 350 10.94 -2.56 1.11
N LEU A 351 9.76 -2.37 1.73
CA LEU A 351 8.71 -1.41 1.32
C LEU A 351 8.13 -0.61 2.51
N THR A 352 8.06 0.72 2.39
CA THR A 352 7.57 1.65 3.44
C THR A 352 6.07 1.58 3.74
N THR A 353 5.26 0.95 2.87
CA THR A 353 3.80 0.92 2.98
C THR A 353 3.25 -0.31 3.71
N LYS A 354 4.07 -1.33 3.98
CA LYS A 354 3.64 -2.59 4.62
C LYS A 354 4.35 -2.80 5.95
N LYS A 355 3.61 -2.92 7.04
CA LYS A 355 4.18 -2.97 8.40
C LYS A 355 3.83 -4.26 9.14
N SER A 356 4.68 -4.63 10.09
CA SER A 356 4.40 -5.72 11.03
C SER A 356 4.11 -5.14 12.41
N GLN A 357 3.25 -5.79 13.18
CA GLN A 357 2.99 -5.43 14.57
C GLN A 357 2.76 -6.68 15.41
N ILE A 358 2.87 -6.55 16.73
CA ILE A 358 2.51 -7.61 17.67
C ILE A 358 1.34 -7.12 18.51
N MET A 359 0.35 -7.97 18.71
CA MET A 359 -0.76 -7.70 19.61
C MET A 359 -0.76 -8.76 20.71
N ILE A 360 -0.69 -8.31 21.95
CA ILE A 360 -0.72 -9.18 23.12
C ILE A 360 -2.06 -8.95 23.82
N ILE A 361 -2.83 -10.02 23.96
CA ILE A 361 -4.12 -10.03 24.65
C ILE A 361 -3.95 -10.89 25.90
N ARG A 362 -4.08 -10.29 27.08
CA ARG A 362 -3.97 -10.99 28.35
C ARG A 362 -5.25 -10.84 29.18
N MET A 363 -5.41 -11.80 30.09
CA MET A 363 -6.42 -11.76 31.14
C MET A 363 -5.81 -11.73 32.56
N ASN A 364 -4.48 -11.51 32.77
CA ASN A 364 -3.78 -11.57 34.07
C ASN A 364 -2.29 -11.08 34.07
N GLY A 365 -1.94 -9.83 33.69
CA GLY A 365 -0.69 -9.12 34.10
C GLY A 365 0.67 -9.23 33.34
N VAL A 366 0.81 -8.70 32.11
CA VAL A 366 2.07 -8.32 31.39
C VAL A 366 3.40 -8.14 32.17
N ARG A 367 4.43 -9.03 32.14
CA ARG A 367 5.77 -8.67 32.68
C ARG A 367 6.83 -8.53 31.57
N PHE A 368 7.64 -7.47 31.63
CA PHE A 368 8.70 -7.14 30.64
C PHE A 368 10.06 -7.00 31.33
N SER A 369 11.15 -7.33 30.63
CA SER A 369 12.49 -7.43 31.23
C SER A 369 13.17 -6.12 31.62
N ASN A 370 12.74 -4.97 31.08
CA ASN A 370 13.47 -3.70 31.21
C ASN A 370 12.68 -2.51 31.78
N VAL A 371 11.47 -2.70 32.34
CA VAL A 371 10.71 -1.61 32.97
C VAL A 371 10.11 -2.08 34.30
N VAL A 372 10.24 -1.23 35.33
CA VAL A 372 9.53 -1.37 36.61
C VAL A 372 8.04 -1.64 36.35
N ASN A 373 7.47 -2.55 37.16
CA ASN A 373 6.13 -3.12 37.08
C ASN A 373 4.98 -2.17 36.66
N ASP A 374 3.96 -2.84 36.11
CA ASP A 374 2.54 -2.46 36.09
C ASP A 374 2.04 -1.53 34.98
N TYR A 375 2.17 -2.00 33.73
CA TYR A 375 1.15 -1.67 32.72
C TYR A 375 -0.06 -2.55 33.00
N HIS A 376 -0.99 -2.05 33.81
CA HIS A 376 -2.34 -2.58 34.02
C HIS A 376 -3.14 -2.59 32.70
N CYS A 377 -2.66 -3.34 31.71
CA CYS A 377 -3.05 -3.31 30.33
C CYS A 377 -3.41 -4.72 29.86
N ASP A 378 -4.69 -4.95 29.62
CA ASP A 378 -5.24 -6.20 29.11
C ASP A 378 -4.87 -6.42 27.65
N ILE A 379 -4.81 -5.35 26.83
CA ILE A 379 -4.54 -5.44 25.40
C ILE A 379 -3.48 -4.43 25.00
N MET A 380 -2.33 -4.92 24.54
CA MET A 380 -1.18 -4.11 24.16
C MET A 380 -0.77 -4.36 22.71
N ILE A 381 -0.44 -3.29 21.98
CA ILE A 381 0.12 -3.36 20.63
C ILE A 381 1.56 -2.85 20.64
N TYR A 382 2.45 -3.63 20.04
CA TYR A 382 3.82 -3.25 19.71
C TYR A 382 3.92 -2.91 18.23
N LYS A 383 4.35 -1.69 17.95
CA LYS A 383 4.79 -1.23 16.64
C LYS A 383 6.28 -0.88 16.71
N GLU A 384 6.88 -0.57 15.58
CA GLU A 384 8.33 -0.36 15.41
C GLU A 384 8.98 0.54 16.49
N GLU A 385 8.40 1.72 16.76
CA GLU A 385 8.92 2.67 17.77
C GLU A 385 7.95 2.92 18.94
N THR A 386 6.75 2.34 18.90
CA THR A 386 5.67 2.68 19.83
C THR A 386 5.06 1.44 20.46
N LYS A 387 4.71 1.57 21.75
CA LYS A 387 3.99 0.57 22.54
C LYS A 387 2.72 1.25 23.00
N GLU A 388 1.56 0.74 22.60
CA GLU A 388 0.27 1.37 22.88
C GLU A 388 -0.61 0.38 23.66
N CYS A 389 -1.19 0.82 24.77
CA CYS A 389 -2.27 0.08 25.43
C CYS A 389 -3.62 0.45 24.81
N ILE A 390 -4.45 -0.56 24.54
CA ILE A 390 -5.83 -0.36 24.04
C ILE A 390 -6.85 -0.50 25.18
N GLN A 391 -6.60 -1.39 26.13
CA GLN A 391 -7.54 -1.72 27.19
C GLN A 391 -6.78 -1.91 28.51
N CYS A 392 -7.24 -1.23 29.56
CA CYS A 392 -6.67 -1.32 30.90
C CYS A 392 -7.39 -2.35 31.78
N GLU A 393 -6.70 -2.84 32.81
CA GLU A 393 -7.29 -3.67 33.86
C GLU A 393 -8.33 -2.87 34.67
N TYR A 394 -9.23 -3.58 35.36
CA TYR A 394 -10.25 -2.96 36.20
C TYR A 394 -9.63 -2.06 37.29
N GLY A 395 -10.13 -0.82 37.42
CA GLY A 395 -9.59 0.19 38.34
C GLY A 395 -8.55 1.13 37.72
N TYR A 396 -8.13 0.87 36.48
CA TYR A 396 -7.21 1.70 35.71
C TYR A 396 -7.89 2.27 34.47
N TYR A 397 -7.41 3.41 34.01
CA TYR A 397 -7.96 4.09 32.84
C TYR A 397 -6.85 4.60 31.93
N LEU A 398 -7.18 4.69 30.65
CA LEU A 398 -6.29 4.98 29.55
C LEU A 398 -6.11 6.50 29.41
N ASN A 399 -4.88 6.97 29.53
CA ASN A 399 -4.54 8.38 29.33
C ASN A 399 -4.40 8.73 27.82
N SER A 400 -4.05 9.98 27.52
CA SER A 400 -3.80 10.44 26.13
C SER A 400 -2.58 9.79 25.47
N ASN A 401 -1.62 9.31 26.26
CA ASN A 401 -0.39 8.66 25.79
C ASN A 401 -0.57 7.16 25.58
N THR A 402 -1.81 6.64 25.67
CA THR A 402 -2.12 5.20 25.58
C THR A 402 -1.48 4.35 26.68
N GLU A 403 -1.31 4.93 27.87
CA GLU A 403 -0.82 4.26 29.07
C GLU A 403 -1.93 4.17 30.12
N CYS A 404 -1.94 3.08 30.90
CA CYS A 404 -2.92 2.88 31.97
C CYS A 404 -2.44 3.54 33.25
N GLN A 405 -3.27 4.41 33.83
CA GLN A 405 -2.97 5.15 35.05
C GLN A 405 -3.99 4.84 36.15
N TYR A 406 -3.52 4.94 37.39
CA TYR A 406 -4.35 4.91 38.59
C TYR A 406 -4.67 6.35 39.02
N ASP A 407 -5.95 6.70 39.16
CA ASP A 407 -6.41 7.98 39.69
C ASP A 407 -7.66 7.74 40.51
N SER A 408 -7.55 8.03 41.81
CA SER A 408 -8.64 7.89 42.78
C SER A 408 -9.79 8.88 42.53
N HIS A 409 -9.59 9.91 41.73
CA HIS A 409 -10.57 10.98 41.51
C HIS A 409 -11.42 10.78 40.24
N CYS A 410 -11.27 9.64 39.55
CA CYS A 410 -12.17 9.26 38.45
C CYS A 410 -13.32 8.37 38.96
N ASN A 411 -14.55 8.89 38.94
CA ASN A 411 -15.75 8.18 39.39
C ASN A 411 -16.31 7.22 38.34
N LYS A 412 -16.19 7.55 37.03
CA LYS A 412 -16.69 6.70 35.95
C LYS A 412 -15.78 6.72 34.73
N ILE A 413 -15.66 5.56 34.09
CA ILE A 413 -14.94 5.34 32.84
C ILE A 413 -15.89 4.93 31.70
N ASN A 414 -15.51 5.18 30.46
CA ASN A 414 -16.23 4.70 29.27
C ASN A 414 -15.72 3.32 28.80
N ASN A 415 -16.34 2.79 27.74
CA ASN A 415 -15.98 1.49 27.14
C ASN A 415 -14.58 1.44 26.49
N GLN A 416 -13.89 2.58 26.35
CA GLN A 416 -12.50 2.66 25.88
C GLN A 416 -11.53 2.88 27.06
N ASN A 417 -12.01 2.63 28.27
CA ASN A 417 -11.32 2.86 29.54
C ASN A 417 -10.85 4.31 29.71
N HIS A 418 -11.49 5.32 29.11
CA HIS A 418 -11.20 6.72 29.41
C HIS A 418 -12.07 7.24 30.54
N CYS A 419 -11.50 8.06 31.42
CA CYS A 419 -12.29 8.73 32.45
C CYS A 419 -13.33 9.67 31.80
N ILE A 420 -14.57 9.62 32.29
CA ILE A 420 -15.69 10.46 31.82
C ILE A 420 -16.35 11.27 32.92
N GLU A 421 -16.12 10.93 34.18
CA GLU A 421 -16.69 11.64 35.33
C GLU A 421 -15.68 11.70 36.47
N CYS A 422 -15.41 12.90 36.97
CA CYS A 422 -14.45 13.16 38.04
C CYS A 422 -15.15 13.41 39.38
N GLU A 423 -14.42 13.23 40.48
CA GLU A 423 -14.82 13.57 41.84
C GLU A 423 -15.10 15.08 41.98
N TYR A 424 -15.96 15.44 42.95
CA TYR A 424 -16.28 16.83 43.26
C TYR A 424 -15.01 17.66 43.56
N GLY A 425 -14.83 18.77 42.84
CA GLY A 425 -13.62 19.60 42.93
C GLY A 425 -12.63 19.39 41.78
N TYR A 426 -12.88 18.41 40.91
CA TYR A 426 -12.05 18.10 39.75
C TYR A 426 -12.86 18.22 38.44
N TYR A 427 -12.19 18.55 37.34
CA TYR A 427 -12.74 18.50 35.99
C TYR A 427 -11.97 17.53 35.11
N LEU A 428 -12.65 16.95 34.14
CA LEU A 428 -12.03 16.11 33.13
C LEU A 428 -11.27 16.99 32.12
N ASN A 429 -9.94 16.88 32.07
CA ASN A 429 -9.15 17.51 31.02
C ASN A 429 -9.21 16.64 29.76
N LEU A 430 -9.87 17.14 28.71
CA LEU A 430 -10.06 16.41 27.46
C LEU A 430 -8.74 16.09 26.70
N ASN A 431 -7.67 16.84 26.95
CA ASN A 431 -6.38 16.63 26.28
C ASN A 431 -5.60 15.48 26.89
N THR A 432 -5.53 15.41 28.23
CA THR A 432 -4.82 14.37 28.98
C THR A 432 -5.71 13.17 29.31
N LYS A 433 -7.03 13.36 29.26
CA LYS A 433 -8.08 12.42 29.68
C LYS A 433 -8.03 12.07 31.18
N THR A 434 -7.47 12.97 31.99
CA THR A 434 -7.31 12.83 33.45
C THR A 434 -8.16 13.85 34.21
N CYS A 435 -8.42 13.59 35.49
CA CYS A 435 -9.14 14.50 36.37
C CYS A 435 -8.17 15.52 37.00
N GLU A 436 -8.41 16.82 36.78
CA GLU A 436 -7.57 17.91 37.28
C GLU A 436 -8.36 18.80 38.23
N GLU A 437 -7.71 19.33 39.28
CA GLU A 437 -8.37 20.21 40.25
C GLU A 437 -8.78 21.55 39.63
N PHE A 438 -9.95 22.07 40.00
CA PHE A 438 -10.39 23.40 39.59
C PHE A 438 -9.51 24.53 40.17
N LYS A 439 -9.02 25.41 39.30
CA LYS A 439 -8.33 26.65 39.70
C LYS A 439 -9.33 27.78 40.03
N ASN A 440 -8.86 28.82 40.73
CA ASN A 440 -9.59 30.08 40.98
C ASN A 440 -10.90 29.96 41.77
N GLY A 441 -10.98 29.07 42.76
CA GLY A 441 -12.12 29.02 43.67
C GLY A 441 -13.43 28.51 43.04
N CYS A 442 -13.36 27.81 41.90
CA CYS A 442 -14.51 27.13 41.32
C CYS A 442 -14.85 25.84 42.08
N LYS A 443 -16.14 25.58 42.30
CA LYS A 443 -16.68 24.39 42.98
C LYS A 443 -17.26 23.38 41.99
N ILE A 444 -17.89 23.85 40.91
CA ILE A 444 -18.49 23.00 39.85
C ILE A 444 -18.29 23.72 38.51
N GLY A 445 -17.72 23.07 37.49
CA GLY A 445 -17.37 23.70 36.22
C GLY A 445 -16.89 22.75 35.13
N ASN A 446 -16.36 23.29 34.05
CA ASN A 446 -15.45 22.63 33.11
C ASN A 446 -14.15 23.46 33.02
N LYS A 447 -13.20 23.06 32.17
CA LYS A 447 -11.90 23.73 32.03
C LYS A 447 -11.98 25.25 31.77
N THR A 448 -13.02 25.72 31.10
CA THR A 448 -13.15 27.12 30.64
C THR A 448 -14.32 27.87 31.28
N TYR A 449 -15.18 27.19 32.04
CA TYR A 449 -16.43 27.75 32.53
C TYR A 449 -16.83 27.15 33.87
N CYS A 450 -16.95 27.99 34.88
CA CYS A 450 -17.46 27.63 36.19
C CYS A 450 -18.97 27.81 36.29
N TYR A 451 -19.67 26.74 36.65
CA TYR A 451 -21.09 26.75 36.96
C TYR A 451 -21.36 27.27 38.38
N GLN A 452 -20.46 27.01 39.34
CA GLN A 452 -20.62 27.41 40.74
C GLN A 452 -19.29 27.75 41.43
N CYS A 453 -19.18 28.95 42.01
CA CYS A 453 -18.05 29.43 42.79
C CYS A 453 -18.10 29.01 44.28
N LYS A 454 -16.93 28.89 44.91
CA LYS A 454 -16.74 28.77 46.36
C LYS A 454 -17.11 30.09 47.06
N GLU A 455 -17.37 30.04 48.37
CA GLU A 455 -17.64 31.23 49.19
C GLU A 455 -16.44 32.19 49.14
N GLY A 456 -16.68 33.50 49.06
CA GLY A 456 -15.62 34.49 48.85
C GLY A 456 -15.32 34.82 47.38
N PHE A 457 -16.05 34.20 46.43
CA PHE A 457 -15.92 34.43 44.99
C PHE A 457 -17.28 34.74 44.33
N ILE A 458 -17.26 35.52 43.25
CA ILE A 458 -18.42 35.93 42.43
C ILE A 458 -18.16 35.52 40.99
N LYS A 459 -19.21 35.14 40.25
CA LYS A 459 -19.08 34.73 38.86
C LYS A 459 -19.13 35.92 37.91
N GLU A 460 -18.07 36.11 37.13
CA GLU A 460 -17.99 37.10 36.06
C GLU A 460 -17.56 36.42 34.76
N ASN A 461 -18.31 36.61 33.68
CA ASN A 461 -18.01 36.07 32.34
C ASN A 461 -17.74 34.55 32.28
N GLY A 462 -18.23 33.78 33.25
CA GLY A 462 -18.01 32.33 33.31
C GLY A 462 -16.88 31.89 34.24
N GLU A 463 -16.11 32.80 34.84
CA GLU A 463 -15.06 32.47 35.80
C GLU A 463 -15.37 33.01 37.20
N CYS A 464 -14.76 32.39 38.22
CA CYS A 464 -14.90 32.81 39.60
C CYS A 464 -13.81 33.81 39.97
N GLN A 465 -14.21 35.05 40.24
CA GLN A 465 -13.31 36.09 40.73
C GLN A 465 -13.50 36.25 42.23
N LYS A 466 -12.40 36.52 42.94
CA LYS A 466 -12.47 36.83 44.37
C LYS A 466 -13.27 38.13 44.54
N ILE A 467 -14.10 38.20 45.57
CA ILE A 467 -14.91 39.37 45.91
C ILE A 467 -14.06 40.66 45.87
N ASP A 468 -14.53 41.68 45.16
CA ASP A 468 -13.92 43.01 45.11
C ASP A 468 -14.44 43.94 46.23
N ASN A 469 -13.91 45.16 46.31
CA ASN A 469 -14.32 46.13 47.33
C ASN A 469 -15.78 46.60 47.20
N LYS A 470 -16.50 46.20 46.15
CA LYS A 470 -17.90 46.56 45.91
C LYS A 470 -18.86 45.53 46.51
N CYS A 471 -18.38 44.36 46.93
CA CYS A 471 -19.18 43.33 47.56
C CYS A 471 -18.60 42.94 48.92
N ASN A 472 -19.45 42.89 49.95
CA ASN A 472 -19.04 42.53 51.32
C ASN A 472 -19.26 41.05 51.64
N LYS A 473 -20.13 40.35 50.90
CA LYS A 473 -20.43 38.93 51.11
C LYS A 473 -20.96 38.29 49.83
N SER A 474 -20.39 37.15 49.42
CA SER A 474 -20.86 36.38 48.27
C SER A 474 -21.27 34.95 48.62
N GLU A 475 -22.21 34.41 47.86
CA GLU A 475 -22.58 32.99 47.94
C GLU A 475 -23.14 32.48 46.60
N ARG A 476 -22.81 31.23 46.23
CA ARG A 476 -23.33 30.53 45.04
C ARG A 476 -23.35 31.38 43.76
N ASN A 477 -22.22 32.03 43.45
CA ASN A 477 -21.96 32.91 42.30
C ASN A 477 -22.31 34.39 42.45
N TYR A 478 -23.06 34.79 43.48
CA TYR A 478 -23.65 36.13 43.53
C TYR A 478 -23.17 36.93 44.74
N CYS A 479 -23.15 38.26 44.59
CA CYS A 479 -22.99 39.13 45.75
C CYS A 479 -24.32 39.24 46.51
N LEU A 480 -24.30 38.87 47.79
CA LEU A 480 -25.46 38.97 48.69
C LEU A 480 -25.56 40.36 49.35
N LYS A 481 -24.44 41.09 49.45
CA LYS A 481 -24.40 42.42 50.08
C LYS A 481 -23.37 43.31 49.39
N CYS A 482 -23.81 44.38 48.73
CA CYS A 482 -22.91 45.37 48.15
C CYS A 482 -22.32 46.31 49.21
N SER A 483 -21.20 46.93 48.87
CA SER A 483 -20.61 48.06 49.58
C SER A 483 -21.42 49.33 49.35
N ASN A 484 -21.26 50.32 50.23
CA ASN A 484 -22.03 51.56 50.19
C ASN A 484 -21.92 52.27 48.83
N GLY A 485 -23.03 52.78 48.30
CA GLY A 485 -23.08 53.43 46.98
C GLY A 485 -23.34 52.49 45.79
N TYR A 486 -23.38 51.17 46.01
CA TYR A 486 -23.64 50.17 44.97
C TYR A 486 -24.97 49.44 45.19
N LYS A 487 -25.75 49.26 44.12
CA LYS A 487 -27.02 48.51 44.12
C LYS A 487 -26.80 47.09 43.59
N ILE A 488 -27.58 46.14 44.10
CA ILE A 488 -27.65 44.80 43.51
C ILE A 488 -28.56 44.88 42.28
N GLU A 489 -27.98 44.92 41.09
CA GLU A 489 -28.70 44.80 39.83
C GLU A 489 -28.20 43.57 39.08
N ASN A 490 -29.09 42.66 38.70
CA ASN A 490 -28.73 41.38 38.07
C ASN A 490 -27.66 40.57 38.83
N ASN A 491 -27.75 40.55 40.17
CA ASN A 491 -26.85 39.81 41.07
C ASN A 491 -25.37 40.26 41.05
N GLN A 492 -25.09 41.46 40.52
CA GLN A 492 -23.81 42.16 40.59
C GLN A 492 -24.00 43.57 41.18
N CYS A 493 -22.94 44.10 41.78
CA CYS A 493 -22.97 45.42 42.44
C CYS A 493 -22.65 46.52 41.42
N ASN A 494 -23.69 47.17 40.91
CA ASN A 494 -23.54 48.28 39.97
C ASN A 494 -23.51 49.61 40.72
N GLY A 495 -22.58 50.48 40.32
CA GLY A 495 -22.47 51.83 40.88
C GLY A 495 -23.67 52.66 40.44
N ASP A 496 -24.35 53.27 41.40
CA ASP A 496 -25.38 54.26 41.10
C ASP A 496 -24.77 55.66 41.12
N LYS A 497 -25.34 56.63 40.37
CA LYS A 497 -24.82 58.02 40.31
C LYS A 497 -24.95 58.79 41.64
N GLU A 498 -25.49 58.14 42.67
CA GLU A 498 -25.58 58.63 44.05
C GLU A 498 -24.78 57.67 44.95
N ASP A 499 -23.45 57.89 45.07
CA ASP A 499 -22.49 57.18 45.96
C ASP A 499 -22.85 57.25 47.47
N GLN A 500 -24.04 57.77 47.78
CA GLN A 500 -24.44 58.34 49.05
C GLN A 500 -25.62 57.60 49.66
N CYS A 501 -25.97 56.41 49.15
CA CYS A 501 -27.10 55.62 49.63
C CYS A 501 -26.73 54.18 50.03
N TYR A 502 -27.35 53.70 51.10
CA TYR A 502 -27.45 52.32 51.56
C TYR A 502 -28.76 51.69 51.04
N TYR A 503 -28.63 50.62 50.27
CA TYR A 503 -29.73 49.95 49.58
C TYR A 503 -30.12 48.63 50.25
N GLU A 504 -31.43 48.38 50.35
CA GLU A 504 -32.01 47.07 50.67
C GLU A 504 -32.79 46.61 49.43
N GLY A 505 -32.27 45.60 48.74
CA GLY A 505 -32.69 45.28 47.37
C GLY A 505 -32.44 46.45 46.41
N ASN A 506 -33.51 46.95 45.76
CA ASN A 506 -33.47 48.11 44.84
C ASN A 506 -33.93 49.44 45.46
N LYS A 507 -34.20 49.47 46.77
CA LYS A 507 -34.75 50.67 47.44
C LYS A 507 -33.69 51.33 48.33
N CYS A 508 -33.52 52.64 48.16
CA CYS A 508 -32.65 53.45 49.02
C CYS A 508 -33.29 53.55 50.41
N VAL A 509 -32.71 52.88 51.40
CA VAL A 509 -33.26 52.82 52.77
C VAL A 509 -32.53 53.74 53.74
N SER A 510 -31.33 54.22 53.38
CA SER A 510 -30.49 55.05 54.24
C SER A 510 -29.46 55.82 53.38
N CYS A 511 -28.92 56.94 53.86
CA CYS A 511 -27.90 57.72 53.14
C CYS A 511 -26.55 57.73 53.90
N SER A 512 -25.45 57.92 53.19
CA SER A 512 -24.10 58.10 53.71
C SER A 512 -23.99 59.36 54.58
N ASN A 513 -23.03 59.40 55.49
CA ASN A 513 -22.81 60.52 56.40
C ASN A 513 -22.67 61.84 55.62
N GLY A 514 -23.51 62.83 55.97
CA GLY A 514 -23.60 64.12 55.27
C GLY A 514 -24.86 64.30 54.42
N TYR A 515 -25.72 63.28 54.27
CA TYR A 515 -26.94 63.34 53.44
C TYR A 515 -28.19 62.84 54.19
N THR A 516 -29.38 63.28 53.79
CA THR A 516 -30.70 62.92 54.36
C THR A 516 -31.60 62.32 53.27
N LEU A 517 -32.37 61.30 53.64
CA LEU A 517 -33.23 60.53 52.73
C LEU A 517 -34.57 61.24 52.55
N ASN A 518 -34.78 61.91 51.42
CA ASN A 518 -36.04 62.56 51.06
C ASN A 518 -36.67 61.85 49.87
N ASN A 519 -37.90 61.35 50.03
CA ASN A 519 -38.64 60.64 48.99
C ASN A 519 -37.84 59.52 48.28
N LYS A 520 -37.06 58.75 49.04
CA LYS A 520 -36.22 57.64 48.56
C LYS A 520 -35.00 58.07 47.70
N LYS A 521 -34.56 59.34 47.79
CA LYS A 521 -33.30 59.87 47.24
C LYS A 521 -32.51 60.65 48.30
N CYS A 522 -31.19 60.71 48.19
CA CYS A 522 -30.31 61.35 49.18
C CYS A 522 -29.99 62.81 48.83
N SER A 523 -30.15 63.75 49.79
CA SER A 523 -29.85 65.18 49.63
C SER A 523 -28.95 65.73 50.75
N ASN A 524 -28.10 66.74 50.46
CA ASN A 524 -27.05 67.28 51.37
C ASN A 524 -27.60 67.79 52.71
N LYS A 525 -26.87 67.56 53.81
CA LYS A 525 -27.25 67.97 55.19
C LYS A 525 -26.92 69.43 55.51
N GLU A 526 -27.84 70.10 56.19
CA GLU A 526 -27.50 71.19 57.13
C GLU A 526 -26.99 70.60 58.46
N LYS A 527 -26.04 71.29 59.09
CA LYS A 527 -25.23 70.78 60.21
C LYS A 527 -26.08 70.26 61.38
N ASN A 528 -25.72 69.04 61.81
CA ASN A 528 -26.04 68.39 63.11
C ASN A 528 -27.42 67.73 63.31
N GLN A 529 -27.85 66.85 62.40
CA GLN A 529 -28.88 65.82 62.68
C GLN A 529 -28.56 64.45 62.01
N ASN A 530 -28.81 63.35 62.74
CA ASN A 530 -28.81 61.92 62.33
C ASN A 530 -29.90 61.26 63.20
N GLY A 531 -30.89 60.47 62.78
CA GLY A 531 -31.34 59.90 61.50
C GLY A 531 -32.54 58.97 61.77
N LYS A 532 -33.23 58.47 60.73
CA LYS A 532 -34.33 57.46 60.77
C LYS A 532 -35.52 57.78 61.71
N ASN A 533 -36.63 58.25 61.12
CA ASN A 533 -37.93 58.51 61.80
C ASN A 533 -37.90 59.63 62.84
N GLU A 534 -37.83 60.91 62.44
CA GLU A 534 -38.07 62.08 63.32
C GLU A 534 -37.39 62.08 64.72
N GLU A 535 -36.40 61.22 64.96
CA GLU A 535 -35.69 61.07 66.23
C GLU A 535 -34.21 61.43 66.00
N ILE A 536 -33.75 62.46 66.72
CA ILE A 536 -32.39 63.01 66.68
C ILE A 536 -31.52 62.17 67.63
N TYR A 537 -30.26 61.89 67.28
CA TYR A 537 -29.27 61.28 68.19
C TYR A 537 -27.98 62.11 68.23
N CYS A 538 -27.35 62.20 69.40
CA CYS A 538 -26.10 62.95 69.64
C CYS A 538 -24.94 62.03 70.02
N GLU A 539 -23.71 62.46 69.74
CA GLU A 539 -22.48 61.72 70.12
C GLU A 539 -22.33 61.58 71.65
N ASN A 540 -21.55 60.58 72.08
CA ASN A 540 -21.31 60.28 73.50
C ASN A 540 -20.82 61.51 74.27
N GLY A 541 -21.48 61.80 75.40
CA GLY A 541 -21.21 62.98 76.23
C GLY A 541 -22.08 64.20 75.90
N LYS A 542 -23.10 64.06 75.05
CA LYS A 542 -24.06 65.13 74.69
C LYS A 542 -25.51 64.65 74.88
N TYR A 543 -26.44 65.56 75.19
CA TYR A 543 -27.88 65.30 75.30
C TYR A 543 -28.69 66.19 74.35
N ILE A 544 -29.97 65.87 74.12
CA ILE A 544 -30.85 66.57 73.19
C ILE A 544 -31.73 67.55 73.96
N ASP A 545 -31.72 68.82 73.56
CA ASP A 545 -32.67 69.85 74.01
C ASP A 545 -33.15 70.67 72.80
N ASN A 546 -34.46 70.86 72.67
CA ASN A 546 -35.10 71.54 71.53
C ASN A 546 -34.49 71.22 70.15
N ASN A 547 -34.33 69.92 69.84
CA ASN A 547 -33.79 69.40 68.59
C ASN A 547 -32.33 69.81 68.24
N LYS A 548 -31.52 70.13 69.26
CA LYS A 548 -30.06 70.36 69.13
C LYS A 548 -29.27 69.53 70.14
N CYS A 549 -28.08 69.09 69.74
CA CYS A 549 -27.14 68.34 70.58
C CYS A 549 -26.29 69.27 71.45
N ILE A 550 -26.43 69.18 72.78
CA ILE A 550 -25.71 70.00 73.76
C ILE A 550 -24.73 69.13 74.56
N GLU A 551 -23.51 69.62 74.78
CA GLU A 551 -22.42 68.90 75.43
C GLU A 551 -22.56 68.89 76.97
N CYS A 552 -22.50 67.71 77.60
CA CYS A 552 -22.55 67.56 79.05
C CYS A 552 -21.20 67.97 79.66
N SER A 553 -21.21 68.86 80.65
CA SER A 553 -19.99 69.26 81.36
C SER A 553 -19.44 68.10 82.22
N LYS A 554 -18.12 68.00 82.31
CA LYS A 554 -17.37 66.82 82.80
C LYS A 554 -17.70 66.43 84.25
N SER A 555 -18.74 65.61 84.42
CA SER A 555 -18.87 64.47 85.36
C SER A 555 -20.32 63.97 85.34
N GLU A 556 -20.62 63.08 84.39
CA GLU A 556 -21.81 62.19 84.29
C GLU A 556 -23.10 62.52 85.07
N ILE A 557 -23.66 63.72 84.93
CA ILE A 557 -25.10 64.02 85.12
C ILE A 557 -25.48 65.11 84.11
N CYS A 558 -26.38 64.82 83.17
CA CYS A 558 -26.88 65.80 82.19
C CYS A 558 -28.20 66.39 82.72
N LYS A 559 -28.18 67.67 83.14
CA LYS A 559 -29.32 68.40 83.72
C LYS A 559 -29.84 69.49 82.79
N THR A 560 -31.16 69.64 82.73
CA THR A 560 -31.83 70.78 82.09
C THR A 560 -33.06 71.14 82.92
N ASN A 561 -33.17 72.39 83.39
CA ASN A 561 -34.32 72.86 84.19
C ASN A 561 -34.74 71.89 85.32
N ASP A 562 -33.77 71.40 86.10
CA ASP A 562 -33.96 70.46 87.23
C ASP A 562 -34.53 69.06 86.88
N ILE A 563 -34.45 68.66 85.61
CA ILE A 563 -34.83 67.34 85.10
C ILE A 563 -33.56 66.58 84.69
N GLU A 564 -33.43 65.32 85.12
CA GLU A 564 -32.28 64.45 84.81
C GLU A 564 -32.59 63.63 83.55
N ILE A 565 -31.66 63.59 82.59
CA ILE A 565 -31.92 63.02 81.24
C ILE A 565 -30.95 61.87 80.89
N LYS A 566 -29.87 61.69 81.67
CA LYS A 566 -28.93 60.56 81.57
C LYS A 566 -28.23 60.33 82.92
N CYS A 567 -28.22 59.08 83.39
CA CYS A 567 -27.68 58.67 84.70
C CYS A 567 -26.37 57.88 84.59
N LYS A 568 -25.63 57.75 85.70
CA LYS A 568 -24.38 56.96 85.76
C LYS A 568 -24.61 55.48 85.44
N TYR A 569 -23.53 54.75 85.13
CA TYR A 569 -23.62 53.33 84.72
C TYR A 569 -24.35 52.45 85.75
N GLU A 570 -24.30 52.79 87.04
CA GLU A 570 -24.94 52.06 88.15
C GLU A 570 -26.35 52.53 88.53
N GLU A 571 -26.84 53.64 87.97
CA GLU A 571 -28.17 54.23 88.25
C GLU A 571 -29.09 54.07 87.04
N TYR A 572 -30.42 54.03 87.20
CA TYR A 572 -31.34 54.10 86.05
C TYR A 572 -32.29 55.29 86.15
N LEU A 573 -32.78 55.70 84.98
CA LEU A 573 -33.66 56.84 84.81
C LEU A 573 -35.12 56.43 85.03
N ASP A 574 -35.74 56.91 86.11
CA ASP A 574 -37.15 56.70 86.42
C ASP A 574 -37.85 58.04 86.70
N ASN A 575 -38.95 58.32 86.01
CA ASN A 575 -39.67 59.60 86.07
C ASN A 575 -38.76 60.85 86.10
N ASN A 576 -37.74 60.84 85.24
CA ASN A 576 -36.73 61.90 85.07
C ASN A 576 -35.88 62.21 86.32
N LYS A 577 -35.68 61.22 87.19
CA LYS A 577 -34.67 61.21 88.27
C LYS A 577 -33.83 59.95 88.21
N CYS A 578 -32.55 60.07 88.54
CA CYS A 578 -31.59 58.99 88.63
C CYS A 578 -31.71 58.32 89.99
N ILE A 579 -32.10 57.04 89.98
CA ILE A 579 -32.29 56.26 91.19
C ILE A 579 -31.17 55.23 91.29
N ASN A 580 -30.57 55.14 92.48
CA ASN A 580 -29.48 54.23 92.79
C ASN A 580 -30.03 52.84 93.20
N LYS A 581 -30.52 52.09 92.20
CA LYS A 581 -31.07 50.73 92.34
C LYS A 581 -30.83 49.98 91.04
N THR A 582 -30.66 48.65 91.06
CA THR A 582 -30.62 47.84 89.83
C THR A 582 -32.01 47.75 89.19
N CYS A 583 -32.08 47.64 87.85
CA CYS A 583 -33.35 47.32 87.17
C CYS A 583 -33.98 46.06 87.80
N GLU A 584 -35.31 45.99 87.84
CA GLU A 584 -36.03 44.78 88.28
C GLU A 584 -35.61 43.56 87.45
N GLU A 585 -35.73 42.35 88.03
CA GLU A 585 -35.41 41.11 87.31
C GLU A 585 -36.15 41.08 85.96
N ASP A 586 -35.41 40.72 84.90
CA ASP A 586 -35.84 40.64 83.49
C ASP A 586 -35.93 41.94 82.65
N MET A 587 -35.63 43.12 83.23
CA MET A 587 -35.49 44.37 82.45
C MET A 587 -34.06 44.67 82.01
N ILE A 588 -33.89 45.29 80.83
CA ILE A 588 -32.58 45.60 80.24
C ILE A 588 -32.43 47.11 80.06
N LYS A 589 -31.28 47.64 80.49
CA LYS A 589 -30.93 49.06 80.39
C LYS A 589 -30.55 49.42 78.95
N ASP A 590 -31.24 50.40 78.36
CA ASP A 590 -30.89 50.93 77.04
C ASP A 590 -29.71 51.92 77.09
N GLN A 591 -29.26 52.40 75.93
CA GLN A 591 -28.10 53.30 75.81
C GLN A 591 -28.27 54.67 76.50
N ASN A 592 -29.49 55.04 76.91
CA ASN A 592 -29.80 56.26 77.64
C ASN A 592 -29.95 56.03 79.16
N GLY A 593 -29.89 54.78 79.61
CA GLY A 593 -29.99 54.42 81.01
C GLY A 593 -31.41 54.15 81.52
N LYS A 594 -32.38 53.97 80.61
CA LYS A 594 -33.77 53.61 80.94
C LYS A 594 -33.92 52.08 80.96
N CYS A 595 -34.54 51.52 81.99
CA CYS A 595 -34.87 50.09 82.04
C CYS A 595 -36.09 49.83 81.12
N ASN A 596 -35.94 48.95 80.14
CA ASN A 596 -37.03 48.53 79.26
C ASN A 596 -37.28 47.01 79.39
N ASN A 597 -38.50 46.58 79.11
CA ASN A 597 -38.83 45.17 79.01
C ASN A 597 -38.00 44.50 77.91
N ASN A 598 -37.52 43.27 78.16
CA ASN A 598 -36.78 42.48 77.18
C ASN A 598 -37.64 42.18 75.93
N ILE A 599 -37.20 42.60 74.75
CA ILE A 599 -37.88 42.28 73.48
C ILE A 599 -37.37 40.91 73.02
N SER A 600 -38.30 39.94 72.93
CA SER A 600 -37.97 38.58 72.51
C SER A 600 -37.36 38.57 71.10
N TYR A 601 -36.33 37.74 70.92
CA TYR A 601 -35.59 37.54 69.66
C TYR A 601 -34.74 38.73 69.16
N CYS A 602 -34.44 39.70 70.02
CA CYS A 602 -33.46 40.75 69.74
C CYS A 602 -32.02 40.23 69.89
N LEU A 603 -31.21 40.31 68.83
CA LEU A 603 -29.82 39.87 68.80
C LEU A 603 -28.97 40.74 69.75
N ASN A 604 -28.17 40.12 70.61
CA ASN A 604 -27.25 40.78 71.55
C ASN A 604 -27.88 41.83 72.47
N LYS A 605 -29.22 41.85 72.65
CA LYS A 605 -29.92 42.77 73.56
C LYS A 605 -29.60 44.25 73.27
N SER A 606 -29.43 44.62 71.99
CA SER A 606 -29.13 46.00 71.60
C SER A 606 -30.41 46.84 71.47
N TYR A 607 -30.69 47.70 72.46
CA TYR A 607 -31.88 48.54 72.55
C TYR A 607 -31.54 50.03 72.40
N VAL A 608 -32.38 50.76 71.65
CA VAL A 608 -32.35 52.22 71.58
C VAL A 608 -33.79 52.72 71.71
N ASN A 609 -34.06 53.59 72.69
CA ASN A 609 -35.39 54.16 72.97
C ASN A 609 -36.52 53.10 73.08
N GLY A 610 -36.23 51.94 73.70
CA GLY A 610 -37.20 50.84 73.83
C GLY A 610 -37.51 50.06 72.56
N LYS A 611 -36.70 50.19 71.49
CA LYS A 611 -36.84 49.44 70.22
C LYS A 611 -35.60 48.57 69.96
N CYS A 612 -35.78 47.41 69.33
CA CYS A 612 -34.68 46.50 68.97
C CYS A 612 -33.96 46.94 67.69
N VAL A 613 -32.62 46.94 67.70
CA VAL A 613 -31.79 47.39 66.57
C VAL A 613 -31.48 46.25 65.57
N GLU A 614 -31.32 45.02 66.06
CA GLU A 614 -30.96 43.85 65.25
C GLU A 614 -31.66 42.60 65.80
N CYS A 615 -32.36 41.84 64.95
CA CYS A 615 -33.10 40.64 65.35
C CYS A 615 -32.30 39.36 65.07
N LEU A 616 -32.58 38.28 65.79
CA LEU A 616 -32.06 36.94 65.49
C LEU A 616 -32.45 36.51 64.06
N ASN A 617 -31.63 35.64 63.44
CA ASN A 617 -31.93 35.04 62.14
C ASN A 617 -33.39 34.56 62.10
N THR A 618 -34.10 34.81 60.99
CA THR A 618 -35.53 34.51 60.77
C THR A 618 -36.54 35.54 61.32
N TYR A 619 -36.09 36.66 61.92
CA TYR A 619 -36.93 37.75 62.42
C TYR A 619 -36.51 39.12 61.86
N SER A 620 -37.45 40.08 61.79
CA SER A 620 -37.19 41.47 61.36
C SER A 620 -38.00 42.49 62.18
N PRO A 621 -37.48 43.70 62.45
CA PRO A 621 -38.18 44.69 63.29
C PRO A 621 -39.40 45.28 62.57
N ASN A 622 -40.55 45.32 63.26
CA ASN A 622 -41.75 46.00 62.80
C ASN A 622 -41.70 47.52 63.07
N LEU A 623 -42.71 48.27 62.62
CA LEU A 623 -42.82 49.74 62.82
C LEU A 623 -42.84 50.18 64.30
N LYS A 624 -43.10 49.26 65.24
CA LYS A 624 -43.08 49.50 66.69
C LYS A 624 -41.75 49.10 67.35
N GLY A 625 -40.81 48.52 66.61
CA GLY A 625 -39.49 48.11 67.10
C GLY A 625 -39.42 46.69 67.67
N GLU A 626 -40.43 45.85 67.43
CA GLU A 626 -40.48 44.45 67.87
C GLU A 626 -40.04 43.49 66.75
N CYS A 627 -39.31 42.42 67.10
CA CYS A 627 -38.86 41.41 66.14
C CYS A 627 -40.00 40.45 65.77
N ILE A 628 -40.50 40.54 64.53
CA ILE A 628 -41.52 39.64 64.00
C ILE A 628 -40.89 38.55 63.12
N ASN A 629 -41.43 37.34 63.21
CA ASN A 629 -40.94 36.18 62.45
C ASN A 629 -41.22 36.37 60.95
N THR A 630 -40.18 36.28 60.12
CA THR A 630 -40.22 36.43 58.67
C THR A 630 -39.89 35.12 57.93
N LYS A 631 -40.20 33.98 58.55
CA LYS A 631 -39.94 32.65 57.98
C LYS A 631 -40.50 32.51 56.57
N ILE A 632 -39.60 32.24 55.62
CA ILE A 632 -39.93 31.98 54.21
C ILE A 632 -40.33 30.51 54.05
N GLU A 633 -41.50 30.28 53.48
CA GLU A 633 -42.00 28.93 53.22
C GLU A 633 -41.12 28.19 52.20
N TYR A 634 -40.92 26.88 52.40
CA TYR A 634 -40.05 26.03 51.58
C TYR A 634 -38.57 26.45 51.52
N CYS A 635 -38.14 27.31 52.43
CA CYS A 635 -36.75 27.64 52.63
C CYS A 635 -36.11 26.71 53.66
N GLU A 636 -34.99 26.10 53.32
CA GLU A 636 -34.20 25.24 54.20
C GLU A 636 -33.20 26.05 55.03
N GLU A 637 -32.57 27.06 54.41
CA GLU A 637 -31.68 28.00 55.09
C GLU A 637 -32.03 29.42 54.67
N GLN A 638 -32.25 30.33 55.64
CA GLN A 638 -32.56 31.74 55.38
C GLN A 638 -31.60 32.67 56.13
N ASN A 639 -31.37 33.85 55.55
CA ASN A 639 -30.64 34.95 56.18
C ASN A 639 -31.57 36.16 56.34
N THR A 640 -31.05 37.28 56.84
CA THR A 640 -31.83 38.52 57.05
C THR A 640 -32.35 39.16 55.75
N TYR A 641 -31.86 38.73 54.58
CA TYR A 641 -32.21 39.29 53.27
C TYR A 641 -33.13 38.37 52.44
N GLY A 642 -33.34 37.13 52.87
CA GLY A 642 -34.20 36.17 52.19
C GLY A 642 -33.71 34.73 52.30
N CYS A 643 -34.23 33.86 51.43
CA CYS A 643 -33.84 32.46 51.42
C CYS A 643 -32.46 32.26 50.78
N LYS A 644 -31.60 31.52 51.48
CA LYS A 644 -30.26 31.13 51.06
C LYS A 644 -30.27 29.77 50.33
N ARG A 645 -31.06 28.82 50.83
CA ARG A 645 -31.26 27.50 50.19
C ARG A 645 -32.73 27.10 50.26
N CYS A 646 -33.32 26.83 49.10
CA CYS A 646 -34.65 26.25 49.02
C CYS A 646 -34.61 24.75 49.30
N LYS A 647 -35.70 24.22 49.85
CA LYS A 647 -35.92 22.78 49.94
C LYS A 647 -35.93 22.15 48.55
N GLU A 648 -35.60 20.87 48.49
CA GLU A 648 -35.64 20.08 47.25
C GLU A 648 -37.03 20.16 46.59
N GLY A 649 -37.07 20.25 45.25
CA GLY A 649 -38.29 20.54 44.48
C GLY A 649 -38.66 22.03 44.36
N TYR A 650 -37.86 22.95 44.90
CA TYR A 650 -38.05 24.40 44.79
C TYR A 650 -36.78 25.09 44.30
N TYR A 651 -36.92 26.10 43.43
CA TYR A 651 -35.81 26.92 42.95
C TYR A 651 -35.78 28.30 43.59
N LEU A 652 -34.58 28.84 43.74
CA LEU A 652 -34.35 30.18 44.26
C LEU A 652 -34.63 31.22 43.16
N THR A 653 -35.58 32.11 43.41
CA THR A 653 -35.90 33.24 42.53
C THR A 653 -34.94 34.41 42.74
N LYS A 654 -34.93 35.34 41.79
CA LYS A 654 -34.14 36.59 41.89
C LYS A 654 -34.50 37.44 43.13
N ASP A 655 -35.73 37.31 43.64
CA ASP A 655 -36.20 38.01 44.84
C ASP A 655 -35.92 37.23 46.14
N MET A 656 -35.01 36.25 46.10
CA MET A 656 -34.60 35.43 47.26
C MET A 656 -35.76 34.65 47.91
N LYS A 657 -36.79 34.29 47.11
CA LYS A 657 -37.90 33.41 47.52
C LYS A 657 -37.81 32.05 46.84
N CYS A 658 -38.40 31.04 47.47
CA CYS A 658 -38.49 29.69 46.92
C CYS A 658 -39.81 29.51 46.18
N LEU A 659 -39.73 29.17 44.89
CA LEU A 659 -40.89 28.79 44.10
C LEU A 659 -40.77 27.33 43.68
N LYS A 660 -41.91 26.66 43.58
CA LYS A 660 -41.98 25.24 43.23
C LYS A 660 -41.46 25.04 41.80
N CYS A 661 -40.70 23.98 41.58
CA CYS A 661 -40.39 23.50 40.24
C CYS A 661 -41.68 23.09 39.50
N ASP A 662 -41.62 23.10 38.17
CA ASP A 662 -42.65 22.45 37.36
C ASP A 662 -42.76 20.97 37.77
N ASP A 663 -43.98 20.42 37.85
CA ASP A 663 -44.23 19.03 38.26
C ASP A 663 -43.55 17.99 37.33
N LYS A 664 -42.99 18.43 36.20
CA LYS A 664 -42.16 17.62 35.31
C LYS A 664 -40.70 17.51 35.75
N CYS A 665 -40.20 18.44 36.57
CA CYS A 665 -38.85 18.41 37.11
C CYS A 665 -38.86 17.86 38.55
N GLU A 666 -37.81 17.12 38.91
CA GLU A 666 -37.55 16.78 40.31
C GLU A 666 -36.72 17.87 40.99
N THR A 667 -35.71 18.39 40.29
CA THR A 667 -34.98 19.60 40.68
C THR A 667 -34.88 20.57 39.50
N CYS A 668 -34.88 21.87 39.76
CA CYS A 668 -34.82 22.91 38.73
C CYS A 668 -33.94 24.09 39.17
N TYR A 669 -33.45 24.88 38.21
CA TYR A 669 -32.52 25.98 38.47
C TYR A 669 -32.94 27.28 37.78
N GLY A 670 -33.04 28.36 38.56
CA GLY A 670 -33.31 29.72 38.09
C GLY A 670 -34.74 29.99 37.60
N THR A 671 -35.39 29.02 36.97
CA THR A 671 -36.79 29.06 36.51
C THR A 671 -37.47 27.71 36.74
N SER A 672 -38.81 27.68 36.82
CA SER A 672 -39.58 26.46 37.10
C SER A 672 -39.41 25.36 36.04
N THR A 673 -39.14 25.73 34.78
CA THR A 673 -39.07 24.82 33.62
C THR A 673 -37.65 24.38 33.25
N TYR A 674 -36.62 24.96 33.88
CA TYR A 674 -35.22 24.61 33.61
C TYR A 674 -34.80 23.50 34.57
N CYS A 675 -35.05 22.25 34.17
CA CYS A 675 -34.84 21.08 34.99
C CYS A 675 -33.34 20.72 35.11
N MET A 676 -32.94 20.36 36.32
CA MET A 676 -31.61 19.80 36.64
C MET A 676 -31.68 18.28 36.82
N SER A 677 -32.80 17.77 37.33
CA SER A 677 -33.17 16.35 37.34
C SER A 677 -34.66 16.17 37.05
N CYS A 678 -35.03 14.97 36.60
CA CYS A 678 -36.40 14.61 36.27
C CYS A 678 -36.89 13.54 37.24
N SER A 679 -38.18 13.58 37.56
CA SER A 679 -38.80 12.54 38.41
C SER A 679 -38.62 11.16 37.79
N ASN A 680 -38.68 10.13 38.64
CA ASN A 680 -38.77 8.74 38.20
C ASN A 680 -39.84 8.61 37.10
N ASP A 681 -39.52 7.89 36.03
CA ASP A 681 -40.31 7.76 34.79
C ASP A 681 -40.19 8.90 33.75
N LYS A 682 -39.24 9.83 33.92
CA LYS A 682 -38.93 10.88 32.93
C LYS A 682 -37.42 11.02 32.69
N TYR A 683 -37.01 11.49 31.52
CA TYR A 683 -35.61 11.74 31.16
C TYR A 683 -35.32 13.19 30.80
N LEU A 684 -34.08 13.63 31.08
CA LEU A 684 -33.62 15.00 30.83
C LEU A 684 -33.13 15.17 29.38
N ARG A 685 -33.72 16.10 28.64
CA ARG A 685 -33.27 16.52 27.31
C ARG A 685 -32.14 17.55 27.38
N ASN A 686 -31.44 17.71 26.26
CA ASN A 686 -30.36 18.69 26.12
C ASN A 686 -30.83 20.14 26.29
N ASP A 687 -32.10 20.44 26.01
CA ASP A 687 -32.74 21.75 26.22
C ASP A 687 -33.18 21.99 27.68
N LYS A 688 -32.79 21.10 28.61
CA LYS A 688 -33.09 21.18 30.05
C LYS A 688 -34.57 21.02 30.39
N THR A 689 -35.32 20.31 29.54
CA THR A 689 -36.70 19.90 29.81
C THR A 689 -36.81 18.39 30.09
N CYS A 690 -37.82 17.98 30.86
CA CYS A 690 -38.09 16.57 31.19
C CYS A 690 -39.22 16.00 30.32
N GLN A 691 -39.00 14.82 29.77
CA GLN A 691 -39.95 14.11 28.90
C GLN A 691 -40.24 12.71 29.44
N SER A 692 -41.44 12.18 29.20
CA SER A 692 -41.86 10.87 29.72
C SER A 692 -41.05 9.72 29.14
N ASN A 693 -40.70 8.75 29.98
CA ASN A 693 -40.10 7.48 29.55
C ASN A 693 -41.09 6.64 28.73
N GLU A 694 -42.40 6.89 28.81
CA GLU A 694 -43.38 6.26 27.90
C GLU A 694 -43.15 6.66 26.44
N GLU A 695 -42.56 7.83 26.18
CA GLU A 695 -42.21 8.28 24.82
C GLU A 695 -40.93 7.61 24.29
N LEU A 696 -40.16 6.96 25.19
CA LEU A 696 -39.08 6.05 24.80
C LEU A 696 -39.64 4.67 24.39
N ASN A 697 -40.90 4.39 24.71
CA ASN A 697 -41.55 3.13 24.39
C ASN A 697 -41.82 3.06 22.88
N GLY A 698 -40.94 2.35 22.17
CA GLY A 698 -40.95 2.28 20.70
C GLY A 698 -39.74 2.93 20.03
N THR A 699 -38.99 3.78 20.72
CA THR A 699 -37.79 4.46 20.18
C THR A 699 -36.49 4.04 20.86
N CYS A 700 -36.56 3.53 22.10
CA CYS A 700 -35.42 3.07 22.89
C CYS A 700 -35.30 1.54 22.91
N LEU A 701 -34.10 1.02 22.68
CA LEU A 701 -33.77 -0.41 22.74
C LEU A 701 -33.33 -0.81 24.16
N GLN A 702 -32.52 0.02 24.80
CA GLN A 702 -32.02 -0.23 26.15
C GLN A 702 -32.10 1.05 26.99
N ILE A 703 -32.90 0.96 28.05
CA ILE A 703 -33.01 2.01 29.06
C ILE A 703 -31.77 1.96 29.96
N LEU A 704 -31.31 3.12 30.42
CA LEU A 704 -30.22 3.22 31.39
C LEU A 704 -30.63 2.55 32.71
N ALA A 705 -29.67 1.97 33.45
CA ALA A 705 -29.94 1.20 34.66
C ALA A 705 -30.66 2.01 35.77
N ASP A 706 -30.54 3.34 35.74
CA ASP A 706 -31.20 4.27 36.66
C ASP A 706 -32.56 4.76 36.14
N GLY A 707 -33.06 4.23 35.03
CA GLY A 707 -34.32 4.65 34.41
C GLY A 707 -34.30 6.07 33.84
N SER A 708 -33.15 6.77 33.84
CA SER A 708 -33.06 8.19 33.54
C SER A 708 -33.09 8.56 32.05
N GLY A 709 -33.37 7.58 31.19
CA GLY A 709 -33.51 7.72 29.75
C GLY A 709 -32.93 6.55 28.96
N CYS A 710 -32.62 6.77 27.69
CA CYS A 710 -32.17 5.73 26.78
C CYS A 710 -30.65 5.66 26.66
N GLY A 711 -30.10 4.48 26.93
CA GLY A 711 -28.68 4.17 26.70
C GLY A 711 -28.42 3.79 25.24
N ILE A 712 -29.34 3.02 24.64
CA ILE A 712 -29.24 2.57 23.24
C ILE A 712 -30.59 2.74 22.55
N CYS A 713 -30.64 3.55 21.48
CA CYS A 713 -31.84 3.76 20.68
C CYS A 713 -32.12 2.58 19.73
N LYS A 714 -33.40 2.34 19.39
CA LYS A 714 -33.79 1.37 18.35
C LYS A 714 -33.31 1.84 16.98
N ASN A 715 -33.19 0.89 16.05
CA ASN A 715 -32.90 1.19 14.65
C ASN A 715 -33.90 2.22 14.09
N GLY A 716 -33.41 3.20 13.32
CA GLY A 716 -34.16 4.37 12.86
C GLY A 716 -34.12 5.58 13.81
N TYR A 717 -33.43 5.48 14.95
CA TYR A 717 -33.27 6.56 15.92
C TYR A 717 -31.81 6.70 16.38
N TYR A 718 -31.37 7.92 16.64
CA TYR A 718 -30.06 8.23 17.22
C TYR A 718 -30.19 8.88 18.60
N ARG A 719 -29.14 8.74 19.41
CA ARG A 719 -29.10 9.27 20.77
C ARG A 719 -28.92 10.79 20.76
N ASN A 720 -29.83 11.50 21.43
CA ASN A 720 -29.78 12.95 21.62
C ASN A 720 -29.95 13.28 23.11
N GLY A 721 -28.82 13.43 23.81
CA GLY A 721 -28.81 13.52 25.28
C GLY A 721 -29.16 12.17 25.92
N LYS A 722 -30.18 12.14 26.79
CA LYS A 722 -30.77 10.90 27.33
C LYS A 722 -32.01 10.41 26.53
N GLY A 723 -32.34 11.05 25.41
CA GLY A 723 -33.47 10.68 24.54
C GLY A 723 -33.05 10.09 23.19
N CYS A 724 -34.04 9.66 22.41
CA CYS A 724 -33.86 9.14 21.04
C CYS A 724 -34.58 10.03 20.03
N SER A 725 -33.86 10.51 19.01
CA SER A 725 -34.40 11.32 17.91
C SER A 725 -34.41 10.51 16.62
N LYS A 726 -35.44 10.70 15.79
CA LYS A 726 -35.61 9.92 14.55
C LYS A 726 -34.54 10.29 13.51
N CYS A 727 -34.02 9.29 12.81
CA CYS A 727 -33.17 9.49 11.64
C CYS A 727 -33.96 10.11 10.47
N GLU A 728 -33.24 10.71 9.51
CA GLU A 728 -33.84 11.13 8.24
C GLU A 728 -34.40 9.95 7.45
N LYS A 729 -35.38 10.21 6.56
CA LYS A 729 -36.20 9.17 5.90
C LYS A 729 -35.34 8.23 5.04
N GLU A 730 -34.26 8.74 4.50
CA GLU A 730 -33.29 8.08 3.62
C GLU A 730 -32.33 7.17 4.42
N CYS A 731 -32.31 7.29 5.75
CA CYS A 731 -31.36 6.65 6.64
C CYS A 731 -32.01 5.63 7.60
N LEU A 732 -31.56 4.37 7.53
CA LEU A 732 -32.02 3.29 8.40
C LEU A 732 -31.38 3.35 9.80
N THR A 733 -30.11 3.72 9.88
CA THR A 733 -29.37 3.83 11.15
C THR A 733 -28.46 5.05 11.09
N CYS A 734 -28.55 5.94 12.07
CA CYS A 734 -27.74 7.16 12.17
C CYS A 734 -27.19 7.32 13.59
N ASN A 735 -26.08 8.05 13.75
CA ASN A 735 -25.57 8.44 15.07
C ASN A 735 -25.84 9.92 15.41
N GLN A 736 -26.09 10.74 14.40
CA GLN A 736 -26.50 12.15 14.51
C GLN A 736 -27.50 12.45 13.39
N LYS A 737 -28.15 13.62 13.46
CA LYS A 737 -29.15 14.05 12.47
C LYS A 737 -28.67 13.89 11.01
N ASP A 738 -27.44 14.34 10.73
CA ASP A 738 -26.90 14.42 9.36
C ASP A 738 -25.82 13.34 9.08
N LYS A 739 -25.65 12.36 9.98
CA LYS A 739 -24.63 11.31 9.86
C LYS A 739 -25.27 9.95 9.81
N CYS A 740 -25.55 9.52 8.60
CA CYS A 740 -26.09 8.20 8.36
C CYS A 740 -25.01 7.13 8.41
N ILE A 741 -25.29 6.03 9.09
CA ILE A 741 -24.45 4.83 9.16
C ILE A 741 -24.91 3.81 8.13
N LYS A 742 -26.24 3.62 8.00
CA LYS A 742 -26.82 2.64 7.08
C LYS A 742 -28.03 3.22 6.36
N CYS A 743 -28.05 3.16 5.04
CA CYS A 743 -29.16 3.69 4.24
C CYS A 743 -30.39 2.79 4.25
N GLY A 744 -31.57 3.41 4.08
CA GLY A 744 -32.86 2.73 3.96
C GLY A 744 -33.00 1.89 2.68
N GLU A 745 -34.07 1.11 2.59
CA GLU A 745 -34.36 0.36 1.36
C GLU A 745 -34.61 1.29 0.17
N GLY A 746 -34.01 0.98 -0.98
CA GLY A 746 -34.04 1.84 -2.15
C GLY A 746 -33.00 2.98 -2.13
N TYR A 747 -32.14 3.07 -1.11
CA TYR A 747 -31.07 4.07 -0.99
C TYR A 747 -29.68 3.42 -0.78
N PHE A 748 -28.62 4.11 -1.20
CA PHE A 748 -27.23 3.70 -1.03
C PHE A 748 -26.36 4.86 -0.49
N MET A 749 -25.25 4.54 0.16
CA MET A 749 -24.37 5.52 0.80
C MET A 749 -23.38 6.15 -0.20
N SER A 750 -23.53 7.44 -0.49
CA SER A 750 -22.59 8.25 -1.28
C SER A 750 -21.20 8.33 -0.63
N SER A 751 -20.17 8.70 -1.39
CA SER A 751 -18.81 8.95 -0.87
C SER A 751 -18.73 10.06 0.18
N THR A 752 -19.75 10.93 0.25
CA THR A 752 -19.88 12.02 1.23
C THR A 752 -20.66 11.64 2.49
N GLY A 753 -21.07 10.38 2.66
CA GLY A 753 -21.82 9.91 3.84
C GLY A 753 -23.32 10.24 3.81
N ILE A 754 -23.87 10.58 2.64
CA ILE A 754 -25.29 10.90 2.43
C ILE A 754 -25.97 9.75 1.67
N CYS A 755 -27.16 9.35 2.10
CA CYS A 755 -27.95 8.33 1.42
C CYS A 755 -28.67 8.88 0.18
N LYS A 756 -28.37 8.34 -1.00
CA LYS A 756 -28.99 8.73 -2.27
C LYS A 756 -29.88 7.61 -2.81
N SER A 757 -30.90 7.97 -3.57
CA SER A 757 -31.83 6.98 -4.14
C SER A 757 -31.17 6.15 -5.24
N THR A 758 -31.34 4.84 -5.16
CA THR A 758 -30.88 3.87 -6.19
C THR A 758 -31.53 4.13 -7.54
N THR A 759 -32.74 4.69 -7.59
CA THR A 759 -33.47 4.99 -8.84
C THR A 759 -32.87 6.15 -9.64
N THR A 760 -32.05 6.99 -9.01
CA THR A 760 -31.42 8.16 -9.67
C THR A 760 -30.09 7.84 -10.36
N ILE A 761 -29.47 6.68 -10.07
CA ILE A 761 -28.19 6.30 -10.69
C ILE A 761 -28.44 5.69 -12.06
N LYS A 762 -27.83 6.27 -13.09
CA LYS A 762 -27.80 5.72 -14.46
C LYS A 762 -26.44 5.10 -14.74
N GLY A 763 -26.41 4.05 -15.57
CA GLY A 763 -25.15 3.47 -16.04
C GLY A 763 -24.53 2.41 -15.14
N CYS A 764 -25.23 1.91 -14.11
CA CYS A 764 -24.79 0.77 -13.31
C CYS A 764 -25.09 -0.57 -13.97
N LYS A 765 -24.17 -1.51 -13.86
CA LYS A 765 -24.32 -2.89 -14.31
C LYS A 765 -24.67 -3.76 -13.11
N GLY A 766 -25.92 -4.25 -13.07
CA GLY A 766 -26.44 -5.06 -11.98
C GLY A 766 -27.12 -4.25 -10.87
N GLU A 767 -27.37 -4.89 -9.74
CA GLU A 767 -28.01 -4.26 -8.57
C GLU A 767 -27.05 -3.28 -7.87
N ILE A 768 -27.61 -2.18 -7.37
CA ILE A 768 -26.85 -1.15 -6.64
C ILE A 768 -26.72 -1.59 -5.19
N ASP A 769 -25.49 -1.78 -4.74
CA ASP A 769 -25.15 -2.18 -3.39
C ASP A 769 -25.41 -1.02 -2.41
N LYS A 770 -26.04 -1.31 -1.27
CA LYS A 770 -26.41 -0.29 -0.27
C LYS A 770 -25.18 0.41 0.36
N GLU A 771 -24.05 -0.29 0.45
CA GLU A 771 -22.82 0.15 1.12
C GLU A 771 -21.76 0.65 0.12
N TYR A 772 -21.64 -0.06 -1.01
CA TYR A 772 -20.64 0.22 -2.03
C TYR A 772 -21.16 1.02 -3.22
N GLY A 773 -22.48 1.26 -3.30
CA GLY A 773 -23.12 1.88 -4.43
C GLY A 773 -22.99 1.02 -5.68
N CYS A 774 -22.56 1.62 -6.78
CA CYS A 774 -22.31 0.88 -7.99
C CYS A 774 -20.98 0.13 -7.94
N ARG A 775 -21.01 -1.21 -8.09
CA ARG A 775 -19.78 -2.01 -8.16
C ARG A 775 -19.15 -2.01 -9.54
N GLU A 776 -19.97 -2.06 -10.57
CA GLU A 776 -19.54 -2.11 -11.97
C GLU A 776 -20.44 -1.20 -12.80
N CYS A 777 -19.84 -0.44 -13.72
CA CYS A 777 -20.59 0.40 -14.66
C CYS A 777 -20.85 -0.34 -15.97
N LEU A 778 -21.94 0.01 -16.65
CA LEU A 778 -22.21 -0.41 -18.02
C LEU A 778 -21.13 0.16 -18.95
N THR A 779 -20.91 -0.52 -20.07
CA THR A 779 -20.01 -0.05 -21.12
C THR A 779 -20.38 1.37 -21.56
N GLY A 780 -19.39 2.26 -21.70
CA GLY A 780 -19.60 3.69 -21.95
C GLY A 780 -19.80 4.54 -20.68
N TYR A 781 -19.59 3.97 -19.49
CA TYR A 781 -19.61 4.68 -18.20
C TYR A 781 -18.37 4.31 -17.36
N TYR A 782 -17.95 5.21 -16.47
CA TYR A 782 -16.86 5.01 -15.51
C TYR A 782 -17.32 5.23 -14.08
N LEU A 783 -16.72 4.48 -13.15
CA LEU A 783 -17.05 4.54 -11.74
C LEU A 783 -16.35 5.72 -11.08
N ILE A 784 -17.12 6.65 -10.52
CA ILE A 784 -16.63 7.78 -9.75
C ILE A 784 -17.52 7.97 -8.52
N ASN A 785 -16.91 8.06 -7.33
CA ASN A 785 -17.64 8.32 -6.09
C ASN A 785 -18.82 7.35 -5.83
N LYS A 786 -18.64 6.07 -6.16
CA LYS A 786 -19.65 4.99 -6.06
C LYS A 786 -20.83 5.11 -7.05
N GLU A 787 -20.73 5.99 -8.05
CA GLU A 787 -21.72 6.23 -9.10
C GLU A 787 -21.10 6.09 -10.49
N CYS A 788 -21.93 5.84 -11.50
CA CYS A 788 -21.46 5.73 -12.88
C CYS A 788 -21.70 7.04 -13.62
N SER A 789 -20.61 7.63 -14.12
CA SER A 789 -20.65 8.79 -15.00
C SER A 789 -20.40 8.37 -16.44
N LYS A 790 -21.05 9.03 -17.40
CA LYS A 790 -20.92 8.69 -18.82
C LYS A 790 -19.52 9.04 -19.30
N CYS A 791 -18.90 8.15 -20.08
CA CYS A 791 -17.65 8.44 -20.77
C CYS A 791 -17.82 9.55 -21.82
N GLY A 792 -16.72 10.21 -22.17
CA GLY A 792 -16.67 11.17 -23.26
C GLY A 792 -17.12 10.58 -24.60
N ASN A 793 -17.36 11.45 -25.58
CA ASN A 793 -17.91 11.07 -26.89
C ASN A 793 -17.13 9.92 -27.55
N LYS A 794 -17.85 8.88 -28.00
CA LYS A 794 -17.31 7.74 -28.78
C LYS A 794 -16.28 6.87 -28.05
N CYS A 795 -16.26 6.96 -26.72
CA CYS A 795 -15.43 6.17 -25.85
C CYS A 795 -16.19 4.98 -25.23
N ILE A 796 -15.62 3.79 -25.34
CA ILE A 796 -16.14 2.53 -24.76
C ILE A 796 -15.73 2.36 -23.30
N THR A 797 -14.44 2.61 -22.98
CA THR A 797 -13.93 2.55 -21.59
C THR A 797 -13.08 3.78 -21.29
N CYS A 798 -13.35 4.43 -20.16
CA CYS A 798 -12.66 5.64 -19.74
C CYS A 798 -12.34 5.60 -18.24
N LEU A 799 -11.33 6.37 -17.81
CA LEU A 799 -10.98 6.58 -16.40
C LEU A 799 -11.72 7.77 -15.80
N ASN A 800 -11.93 8.79 -16.61
CA ASN A 800 -12.76 9.95 -16.29
C ASN A 800 -13.35 10.51 -17.60
N GLU A 801 -14.18 11.56 -17.52
CA GLU A 801 -14.85 12.18 -18.68
C GLU A 801 -13.90 12.52 -19.84
N LYS A 802 -12.63 12.88 -19.55
CA LYS A 802 -11.63 13.32 -20.53
C LYS A 802 -10.62 12.25 -20.94
N GLU A 803 -10.58 11.13 -20.23
CA GLU A 803 -9.53 10.12 -20.40
C GLU A 803 -10.10 8.80 -20.91
N CYS A 804 -10.10 8.62 -22.23
CA CYS A 804 -10.53 7.41 -22.88
C CYS A 804 -9.40 6.38 -23.06
N ASN A 805 -9.67 5.15 -22.66
CA ASN A 805 -8.77 4.00 -22.78
C ASN A 805 -9.11 3.10 -23.98
N LYS A 806 -10.36 3.12 -24.44
CA LYS A 806 -10.82 2.34 -25.60
C LYS A 806 -11.94 3.07 -26.33
N CYS A 807 -11.81 3.28 -27.64
CA CYS A 807 -12.81 3.94 -28.46
C CYS A 807 -13.67 2.94 -29.23
N GLU A 808 -14.80 3.41 -29.77
CA GLU A 808 -15.58 2.68 -30.79
C GLU A 808 -14.68 2.28 -31.98
N ASP A 809 -15.10 1.25 -32.73
CA ASP A 809 -14.41 0.86 -33.95
C ASP A 809 -14.31 2.07 -34.91
N GLU A 810 -13.24 2.16 -35.70
CA GLU A 810 -12.90 3.30 -36.56
C GLU A 810 -12.36 4.56 -35.84
N TYR A 811 -12.27 4.55 -34.51
CA TYR A 811 -11.67 5.66 -33.74
C TYR A 811 -10.29 5.27 -33.16
N ILE A 812 -9.37 6.23 -33.22
CA ILE A 812 -8.00 6.15 -32.70
C ILE A 812 -7.87 7.04 -31.46
N ILE A 813 -7.11 6.57 -30.46
CA ILE A 813 -6.85 7.33 -29.23
C ILE A 813 -5.67 8.27 -29.46
N ILE A 814 -5.91 9.58 -29.38
CA ILE A 814 -4.87 10.62 -29.41
C ILE A 814 -5.08 11.51 -28.20
N ASN A 815 -4.04 11.69 -27.37
CA ASN A 815 -4.13 12.48 -26.13
C ASN A 815 -5.28 12.06 -25.19
N LYS A 816 -5.59 10.75 -25.16
CA LYS A 816 -6.72 10.16 -24.42
C LYS A 816 -8.13 10.57 -24.92
N GLU A 817 -8.24 11.15 -26.11
CA GLU A 817 -9.51 11.42 -26.80
C GLU A 817 -9.69 10.52 -28.04
N CYS A 818 -10.94 10.20 -28.37
CA CYS A 818 -11.30 9.38 -29.52
C CYS A 818 -11.46 10.21 -30.79
N ILE A 819 -10.54 10.03 -31.74
CA ILE A 819 -10.55 10.73 -33.03
C ILE A 819 -10.81 9.73 -34.15
N HIS A 820 -11.80 10.01 -35.00
CA HIS A 820 -12.10 9.16 -36.15
C HIS A 820 -10.91 9.04 -37.10
N TYR A 821 -10.60 7.84 -37.60
CA TYR A 821 -9.39 7.58 -38.39
C TYR A 821 -9.27 8.44 -39.65
N SER A 822 -10.40 8.81 -40.26
CA SER A 822 -10.40 9.69 -41.45
C SER A 822 -9.82 11.07 -41.18
N ASN A 823 -9.84 11.52 -39.91
CA ASN A 823 -9.24 12.79 -39.50
C ASN A 823 -7.72 12.66 -39.29
N ILE A 824 -7.16 11.45 -39.30
CA ILE A 824 -5.72 11.19 -39.21
C ILE A 824 -5.16 11.09 -40.62
N ASN A 825 -4.32 12.05 -40.96
CA ASN A 825 -3.75 12.18 -42.30
C ASN A 825 -3.08 10.86 -42.76
N LYS A 826 -3.54 10.34 -43.90
CA LYS A 826 -3.07 9.11 -44.56
C LYS A 826 -3.30 7.80 -43.80
N CYS A 827 -4.02 7.79 -42.67
CA CYS A 827 -4.47 6.55 -42.04
C CYS A 827 -5.66 5.97 -42.82
N LYS A 828 -5.64 4.65 -43.09
CA LYS A 828 -6.68 3.97 -43.88
C LYS A 828 -7.51 2.99 -43.08
N GLU A 829 -6.92 2.31 -42.12
CA GLU A 829 -7.58 1.27 -41.34
C GLU A 829 -7.13 1.34 -39.88
N THR A 830 -8.04 1.05 -38.95
CA THR A 830 -7.75 1.01 -37.51
C THR A 830 -7.75 -0.41 -36.98
N LYS A 831 -6.84 -0.71 -36.05
CA LYS A 831 -6.87 -1.94 -35.26
C LYS A 831 -6.43 -1.61 -33.84
N ASN A 832 -7.16 -2.09 -32.83
CA ASN A 832 -6.92 -1.80 -31.42
C ASN A 832 -6.84 -0.28 -31.09
N ASN A 833 -7.74 0.52 -31.66
CA ASN A 833 -7.77 1.99 -31.53
C ASN A 833 -6.44 2.70 -31.87
N LYS A 834 -5.65 2.09 -32.76
CA LYS A 834 -4.44 2.65 -33.39
C LYS A 834 -4.54 2.55 -34.90
N CYS A 835 -3.79 3.40 -35.60
CA CYS A 835 -3.68 3.28 -37.05
C CYS A 835 -2.92 2.00 -37.40
N SER A 836 -3.60 1.09 -38.09
CA SER A 836 -3.05 -0.22 -38.46
C SER A 836 -2.50 -0.27 -39.87
N LYS A 837 -2.93 0.67 -40.72
CA LYS A 837 -2.51 0.75 -42.11
C LYS A 837 -2.49 2.19 -42.58
N CYS A 838 -1.35 2.60 -43.08
CA CYS A 838 -1.14 3.90 -43.69
C CYS A 838 -1.26 3.80 -45.21
N SER A 839 -1.44 4.95 -45.86
CA SER A 839 -1.39 5.05 -47.32
C SER A 839 0.01 4.73 -47.84
N PHE A 840 0.10 4.29 -49.10
CA PHE A 840 1.36 3.96 -49.78
C PHE A 840 2.40 5.10 -49.59
N TRP A 841 3.65 4.76 -49.21
CA TRP A 841 4.76 5.65 -48.78
C TRP A 841 4.76 6.14 -47.33
N TYR A 842 3.86 5.64 -46.48
CA TYR A 842 3.81 6.03 -45.07
C TYR A 842 3.82 4.80 -44.17
N GLY A 843 4.66 4.84 -43.14
CA GLY A 843 4.77 3.89 -42.04
C GLY A 843 4.11 4.42 -40.77
N ILE A 844 3.76 3.50 -39.88
CA ILE A 844 3.12 3.82 -38.60
C ILE A 844 4.21 4.31 -37.63
N ASN A 845 3.96 5.39 -36.88
CA ASN A 845 4.88 5.81 -35.81
C ASN A 845 4.87 4.82 -34.62
N GLU A 846 5.89 4.86 -33.75
CA GLU A 846 6.01 3.95 -32.59
C GLU A 846 4.76 3.91 -31.70
N GLU A 847 4.04 5.03 -31.58
CA GLU A 847 2.83 5.13 -30.78
C GLU A 847 1.56 4.59 -31.49
N GLY A 848 1.55 4.52 -32.83
CA GLY A 848 0.39 4.13 -33.63
C GLY A 848 -0.65 5.24 -33.87
N THR A 849 -0.26 6.50 -33.66
CA THR A 849 -1.13 7.68 -33.68
C THR A 849 -1.03 8.49 -34.98
N LYS A 850 0.06 8.31 -35.77
CA LYS A 850 0.32 9.07 -37.01
C LYS A 850 1.01 8.20 -38.05
N CYS A 851 0.79 8.54 -39.32
CA CYS A 851 1.46 7.94 -40.47
C CYS A 851 2.60 8.84 -40.96
N ASN A 852 3.84 8.44 -40.72
CA ASN A 852 5.04 9.18 -41.14
C ASN A 852 5.58 8.63 -42.45
N LYS A 853 6.23 9.46 -43.26
CA LYS A 853 6.78 9.04 -44.56
C LYS A 853 7.88 7.99 -44.34
N GLU A 854 7.76 6.83 -44.99
CA GLU A 854 8.73 5.75 -44.90
C GLU A 854 9.28 5.43 -46.29
N ILE A 855 10.61 5.40 -46.42
CA ILE A 855 11.30 5.17 -47.70
C ILE A 855 11.41 3.67 -47.93
N VAL A 856 10.90 3.24 -49.07
CA VAL A 856 10.78 1.82 -49.42
C VAL A 856 12.08 1.33 -50.08
N TRP A 857 13.02 0.85 -49.27
CA TRP A 857 14.38 0.46 -49.67
C TRP A 857 14.45 -0.58 -50.80
N TRP A 858 13.46 -1.48 -50.92
CA TRP A 858 13.46 -2.48 -51.98
C TRP A 858 13.28 -1.88 -53.39
N MET A 859 12.65 -0.71 -53.51
CA MET A 859 12.56 0.01 -54.79
C MET A 859 13.90 0.62 -55.20
N ILE A 860 14.74 1.03 -54.24
CA ILE A 860 16.11 1.51 -54.50
C ILE A 860 17.01 0.36 -54.95
N MET A 861 16.85 -0.84 -54.34
CA MET A 861 17.56 -2.05 -54.76
C MET A 861 17.21 -2.47 -56.19
N ILE A 862 15.95 -2.35 -56.62
CA ILE A 862 15.54 -2.63 -58.00
C ILE A 862 16.26 -1.68 -58.98
N ILE A 863 16.38 -0.39 -58.65
CA ILE A 863 17.06 0.59 -59.51
C ILE A 863 18.56 0.25 -59.63
N ILE A 864 19.22 -0.16 -58.54
CA ILE A 864 20.63 -0.56 -58.56
C ILE A 864 20.85 -1.83 -59.39
N ILE A 865 19.96 -2.81 -59.28
CA ILE A 865 20.01 -4.05 -60.08
C ILE A 865 19.82 -3.76 -61.57
N ILE A 866 18.90 -2.86 -61.94
CA ILE A 866 18.70 -2.45 -63.33
C ILE A 866 19.96 -1.77 -63.91
N ILE A 867 20.62 -0.90 -63.13
CA ILE A 867 21.88 -0.25 -63.54
C ILE A 867 22.99 -1.28 -63.76
N LEU A 868 23.11 -2.28 -62.87
CA LEU A 868 24.09 -3.36 -63.02
C LEU A 868 23.84 -4.21 -64.28
N ILE A 869 22.57 -4.51 -64.58
CA ILE A 869 22.20 -5.25 -65.80
C ILE A 869 22.58 -4.44 -67.06
N ILE A 870 22.34 -3.13 -67.06
CA ILE A 870 22.71 -2.25 -68.19
C ILE A 870 24.23 -2.25 -68.39
N ILE A 871 25.03 -2.18 -67.32
CA ILE A 871 26.49 -2.23 -67.40
C ILE A 871 26.97 -3.57 -67.98
N ILE A 872 26.37 -4.70 -67.57
CA ILE A 872 26.70 -6.02 -68.11
C ILE A 872 26.39 -6.11 -69.60
N ILE A 873 25.24 -5.58 -70.04
CA ILE A 873 24.86 -5.56 -71.47
C ILE A 873 25.87 -4.74 -72.28
N ILE A 874 26.31 -3.58 -71.78
CA ILE A 874 27.30 -2.74 -72.46
C ILE A 874 28.63 -3.48 -72.62
N ILE A 875 29.10 -4.18 -71.58
CA ILE A 875 30.33 -4.99 -71.63
C ILE A 875 30.23 -6.09 -72.69
N ILE A 876 29.09 -6.79 -72.76
CA ILE A 876 28.87 -7.85 -73.77
C ILE A 876 28.93 -7.27 -75.18
N ILE A 877 28.32 -6.10 -75.43
CA ILE A 877 28.36 -5.45 -76.74
C ILE A 877 29.79 -5.07 -77.14
N ILE A 878 30.60 -4.57 -76.20
CA ILE A 878 32.01 -4.24 -76.44
C ILE A 878 32.81 -5.49 -76.83
N ILE A 879 32.62 -6.61 -76.13
CA ILE A 879 33.29 -7.89 -76.45
C ILE A 879 32.93 -8.36 -77.87
N ILE A 880 31.65 -8.31 -78.23
CA ILE A 880 31.18 -8.67 -79.58
C ILE A 880 31.83 -7.78 -80.64
N MET A 881 31.92 -6.47 -80.40
CA MET A 881 32.54 -5.52 -81.33
C MET A 881 34.03 -5.75 -81.52
N ILE A 882 34.77 -6.05 -80.44
CA ILE A 882 36.21 -6.38 -80.53
C ILE A 882 36.42 -7.64 -81.37
N ASN A 883 35.66 -8.70 -81.12
CA ASN A 883 35.74 -9.95 -81.89
C ASN A 883 35.40 -9.73 -83.37
N TYR A 884 34.42 -8.87 -83.67
CA TYR A 884 34.07 -8.51 -85.03
C TYR A 884 35.21 -7.79 -85.77
N ILE A 885 35.91 -6.87 -85.09
CA ILE A 885 37.05 -6.13 -85.65
C ILE A 885 38.23 -7.06 -85.95
N ILE A 886 38.58 -7.96 -85.03
CA ILE A 886 39.69 -8.93 -85.21
C ILE A 886 39.44 -9.80 -86.44
N LYS A 887 38.25 -10.40 -86.54
CA LYS A 887 37.86 -11.28 -87.65
C LYS A 887 37.84 -10.55 -89.00
N ARG A 888 37.50 -9.26 -89.01
CA ARG A 888 37.54 -8.42 -90.21
C ARG A 888 38.97 -8.09 -90.65
N LYS A 889 39.91 -7.97 -89.71
CA LYS A 889 41.33 -7.69 -90.00
C LYS A 889 42.00 -8.91 -90.65
N GLU A 890 41.78 -10.12 -90.13
CA GLU A 890 42.32 -11.37 -90.70
C GLU A 890 41.86 -11.60 -92.15
N LYS A 891 40.58 -11.37 -92.43
CA LYS A 891 40.02 -11.53 -93.78
C LYS A 891 40.67 -10.59 -94.81
N LYS A 892 41.00 -9.35 -94.41
CA LYS A 892 41.65 -8.36 -95.29
C LYS A 892 43.12 -8.67 -95.60
N GLU A 893 43.79 -9.47 -94.79
CA GLU A 893 45.19 -9.86 -95.07
C GLU A 893 45.29 -11.04 -96.05
N GLN A 894 44.35 -11.98 -96.02
CA GLN A 894 44.31 -13.11 -96.98
C GLN A 894 43.96 -12.69 -98.42
N GLU A 895 43.13 -11.65 -98.60
CA GLU A 895 42.73 -11.14 -99.93
C GLU A 895 43.88 -10.43 -100.69
N LYS A 896 44.99 -10.09 -100.01
CA LYS A 896 46.13 -9.38 -100.63
C LYS A 896 47.20 -10.29 -101.24
N THR A 897 47.22 -11.58 -100.92
CA THR A 897 48.33 -12.50 -101.24
C THR A 897 47.92 -13.69 -102.11
N THR A 898 46.64 -13.85 -102.44
CA THR A 898 46.13 -14.99 -103.23
C THR A 898 45.02 -14.58 -104.19
N THR A 899 45.11 -14.98 -105.46
CA THR A 899 44.09 -14.71 -106.48
C THR A 899 43.16 -15.92 -106.63
N ILE A 900 42.00 -15.86 -105.97
CA ILE A 900 40.94 -16.87 -106.10
C ILE A 900 39.84 -16.34 -107.01
N PHE A 901 39.42 -17.12 -108.00
CA PHE A 901 38.39 -16.74 -108.96
C PHE A 901 37.41 -17.89 -109.23
N LYS A 902 36.19 -17.57 -109.68
CA LYS A 902 35.21 -18.59 -110.08
C LYS A 902 35.60 -19.20 -111.41
N ILE A 903 35.63 -20.53 -111.48
CA ILE A 903 35.95 -21.26 -112.72
C ILE A 903 34.97 -20.86 -113.83
N SER A 904 33.68 -20.79 -113.52
CA SER A 904 32.59 -20.40 -114.45
C SER A 904 32.70 -18.98 -115.00
N GLN A 905 33.49 -18.10 -114.38
CA GLN A 905 33.67 -16.71 -114.78
C GLN A 905 35.04 -16.47 -115.40
N SER A 906 35.79 -17.52 -115.71
CA SER A 906 37.14 -17.44 -116.30
C SER A 906 37.15 -17.93 -117.75
N ASN A 907 38.04 -17.36 -118.57
CA ASN A 907 38.28 -17.80 -119.95
C ASN A 907 39.33 -18.92 -120.04
N ILE A 908 39.75 -19.49 -118.90
CA ILE A 908 40.80 -20.50 -118.81
C ILE A 908 40.21 -21.87 -119.13
N LYS A 909 40.82 -22.59 -120.07
CA LYS A 909 40.45 -23.98 -120.36
C LYS A 909 41.10 -24.89 -119.32
N PHE A 910 40.27 -25.54 -118.50
CA PHE A 910 40.73 -26.47 -117.48
C PHE A 910 40.67 -27.92 -117.96
N ILE A 911 41.59 -28.72 -117.44
CA ILE A 911 41.78 -30.13 -117.73
C ILE A 911 41.74 -30.89 -116.40
N THR A 912 41.00 -32.00 -116.33
CA THR A 912 40.87 -32.79 -115.11
C THR A 912 42.15 -33.59 -114.82
N LEU A 913 42.60 -33.56 -113.56
CA LEU A 913 43.74 -34.33 -113.05
C LEU A 913 43.30 -35.55 -112.21
N GLY A 914 42.15 -35.48 -111.54
CA GLY A 914 41.64 -36.54 -110.65
C GLY A 914 40.92 -35.93 -109.45
N ASP A 915 40.05 -36.68 -108.77
CA ASP A 915 39.34 -36.23 -107.56
C ASP A 915 38.57 -34.88 -107.71
N GLY A 916 38.19 -34.50 -108.92
CA GLY A 916 37.58 -33.18 -109.20
C GLY A 916 38.52 -31.99 -108.97
N ILE A 917 39.83 -32.24 -108.95
CA ILE A 917 40.87 -31.23 -109.14
C ILE A 917 41.09 -31.03 -110.65
N ILE A 918 41.09 -29.78 -111.07
CA ILE A 918 41.28 -29.38 -112.46
C ILE A 918 42.46 -28.39 -112.57
N THR A 919 43.16 -28.38 -113.71
CA THR A 919 44.32 -27.50 -113.95
C THR A 919 44.28 -26.87 -115.34
N ASN A 920 44.90 -25.71 -115.54
CA ASN A 920 45.10 -25.15 -116.88
C ASN A 920 46.26 -25.83 -117.65
N LYS A 921 47.21 -26.47 -116.96
CA LYS A 921 48.41 -27.09 -117.54
C LYS A 921 48.69 -28.45 -116.90
N LYS A 922 48.90 -29.49 -117.73
CA LYS A 922 49.26 -30.85 -117.29
C LYS A 922 50.76 -31.09 -117.22
N GLU A 923 51.51 -30.39 -118.05
CA GLU A 923 52.97 -30.46 -118.12
C GLU A 923 53.52 -29.03 -118.07
N ILE A 924 54.66 -28.87 -117.41
CA ILE A 924 55.40 -27.61 -117.34
C ILE A 924 56.69 -27.83 -118.12
N GLU A 925 56.73 -27.31 -119.35
CA GLU A 925 57.93 -27.34 -120.19
C GLU A 925 58.77 -26.10 -119.92
N ILE A 926 60.05 -26.30 -119.60
CA ILE A 926 60.97 -25.23 -119.23
C ILE A 926 62.13 -25.26 -120.23
N GLY A 927 62.31 -24.17 -120.98
CA GLY A 927 63.38 -24.02 -121.96
C GLY A 927 63.09 -24.66 -123.32
N GLU A 928 62.11 -24.13 -124.06
CA GLU A 928 61.87 -24.48 -125.47
C GLU A 928 63.02 -23.94 -126.35
N GLY A 929 64.16 -24.64 -126.38
CA GLY A 929 65.26 -24.37 -127.32
C GLY A 929 66.33 -23.35 -126.88
N GLU A 930 66.27 -22.81 -125.66
CA GLU A 930 67.26 -21.89 -125.08
C GLU A 930 68.00 -22.50 -123.87
N GLU A 931 69.25 -22.09 -123.62
CA GLU A 931 70.04 -22.53 -122.46
C GLU A 931 69.51 -21.90 -121.16
N ILE A 932 69.24 -22.73 -120.15
CA ILE A 932 68.74 -22.29 -118.83
C ILE A 932 69.92 -21.99 -117.90
N GLU A 933 69.92 -20.81 -117.26
CA GLU A 933 70.93 -20.43 -116.26
C GLU A 933 70.77 -21.24 -114.96
N VAL A 934 71.85 -21.90 -114.54
CA VAL A 934 71.91 -22.65 -113.27
C VAL A 934 71.84 -21.70 -112.07
N ASN A 935 71.14 -22.09 -111.02
CA ASN A 935 70.87 -21.32 -109.79
C ASN A 935 70.04 -20.06 -109.98
N LYS A 936 69.39 -19.88 -111.14
CA LYS A 936 68.40 -18.83 -111.36
C LYS A 936 67.00 -19.39 -111.22
N GLU A 937 66.13 -18.59 -110.62
CA GLU A 937 64.74 -18.98 -110.37
C GLU A 937 63.89 -18.69 -111.61
N ILE A 938 63.11 -19.70 -112.00
CA ILE A 938 62.18 -19.64 -113.12
C ILE A 938 60.78 -19.64 -112.53
N ARG A 939 59.99 -18.62 -112.85
CA ARG A 939 58.62 -18.47 -112.40
C ARG A 939 57.67 -18.95 -113.47
N GLU A 940 56.81 -19.89 -113.11
CA GLU A 940 55.73 -20.39 -113.95
C GLU A 940 54.39 -20.30 -113.22
N LEU A 941 53.31 -20.14 -113.97
CA LEU A 941 51.96 -19.98 -113.43
C LEU A 941 51.07 -21.17 -113.78
N ILE A 942 50.50 -21.79 -112.75
CA ILE A 942 49.50 -22.84 -112.86
C ILE A 942 48.23 -22.44 -112.10
N CYS A 943 47.07 -22.72 -112.66
CA CYS A 943 45.78 -22.50 -112.03
C CYS A 943 45.19 -23.84 -111.60
N ILE A 944 44.95 -24.04 -110.31
CA ILE A 944 44.34 -25.25 -109.78
C ILE A 944 42.92 -24.94 -109.31
N GLY A 945 41.94 -25.67 -109.83
CA GLY A 945 40.52 -25.54 -109.54
C GLY A 945 39.95 -26.72 -108.78
N ASN A 946 38.89 -26.46 -108.01
CA ASN A 946 38.08 -27.47 -107.34
C ASN A 946 36.69 -27.50 -107.96
N GLU A 947 36.37 -28.59 -108.67
CA GLU A 947 35.07 -28.79 -109.31
C GLU A 947 34.03 -29.41 -108.35
N LYS A 948 34.48 -30.02 -107.25
CA LYS A 948 33.59 -30.60 -106.24
C LYS A 948 33.03 -29.53 -105.30
N LYS A 949 31.80 -29.71 -104.82
CA LYS A 949 31.14 -28.75 -103.90
C LYS A 949 31.87 -28.57 -102.56
N GLU A 950 32.56 -29.60 -102.09
CA GLU A 950 33.24 -29.60 -100.79
C GLU A 950 34.54 -28.79 -100.84
N LYS A 951 34.87 -28.06 -99.76
CA LYS A 951 36.10 -27.27 -99.68
C LYS A 951 37.34 -28.18 -99.63
N LYS A 952 38.33 -27.90 -100.48
CA LYS A 952 39.57 -28.67 -100.57
C LYS A 952 40.77 -27.83 -100.20
N LYS A 953 41.59 -28.35 -99.29
CA LYS A 953 42.93 -27.84 -98.99
C LYS A 953 43.91 -28.45 -99.99
N ILE A 954 44.64 -27.62 -100.72
CA ILE A 954 45.52 -28.00 -101.82
C ILE A 954 46.94 -27.52 -101.52
N GLN A 955 47.91 -28.42 -101.72
CA GLN A 955 49.35 -28.15 -101.62
C GLN A 955 50.07 -28.83 -102.79
N ILE A 956 51.03 -28.14 -103.39
CA ILE A 956 51.90 -28.70 -104.44
C ILE A 956 53.22 -29.14 -103.79
N SER A 957 53.69 -30.35 -104.09
CA SER A 957 54.93 -30.91 -103.53
C SER A 957 55.68 -31.75 -104.57
N SER A 958 57.01 -31.86 -104.43
CA SER A 958 57.80 -32.89 -105.13
C SER A 958 57.79 -34.20 -104.31
N LYS A 959 58.06 -35.33 -104.97
CA LYS A 959 57.99 -36.67 -104.37
C LYS A 959 59.13 -36.95 -103.37
N GLU A 960 60.29 -36.33 -103.57
CA GLU A 960 61.48 -36.43 -102.70
C GLU A 960 62.28 -35.10 -102.74
N GLU A 961 63.20 -34.90 -101.79
CA GLU A 961 64.18 -33.80 -101.85
C GLU A 961 65.13 -34.04 -103.03
N ASN A 962 65.06 -33.18 -104.05
CA ASN A 962 65.86 -33.34 -105.25
C ASN A 962 67.14 -32.48 -105.16
N GLU A 963 68.31 -33.10 -105.30
CA GLU A 963 69.59 -32.39 -105.35
C GLU A 963 69.77 -31.57 -106.64
N LYS A 964 69.02 -31.89 -107.71
CA LYS A 964 69.14 -31.29 -109.04
C LYS A 964 68.28 -30.04 -109.24
N TYR A 965 67.18 -29.90 -108.49
CA TYR A 965 66.34 -28.69 -108.54
C TYR A 965 65.64 -28.43 -107.20
N SER A 966 65.22 -27.19 -106.97
CA SER A 966 64.30 -26.84 -105.87
C SER A 966 63.04 -26.22 -106.43
N ILE A 967 61.90 -26.61 -105.86
CA ILE A 967 60.58 -26.06 -106.17
C ILE A 967 60.02 -25.36 -104.94
N ARG A 968 59.53 -24.13 -105.10
CA ARG A 968 58.70 -23.44 -104.10
C ARG A 968 57.44 -22.91 -104.77
N THR A 969 56.35 -22.83 -104.02
CA THR A 969 55.07 -22.37 -104.56
C THR A 969 54.52 -21.20 -103.78
N ASN A 970 53.75 -20.34 -104.45
CA ASN A 970 53.03 -19.25 -103.80
C ASN A 970 51.60 -19.22 -104.35
N PRO A 971 50.57 -19.51 -103.54
CA PRO A 971 50.64 -19.88 -102.12
C PRO A 971 51.22 -21.29 -101.89
N ASN A 972 51.90 -21.50 -100.76
CA ASN A 972 52.40 -22.84 -100.37
C ASN A 972 51.25 -23.83 -100.08
N ILE A 973 50.14 -23.35 -99.53
CA ILE A 973 48.94 -24.13 -99.23
C ILE A 973 47.72 -23.22 -99.23
N ILE A 974 46.60 -23.68 -99.78
CA ILE A 974 45.37 -22.89 -99.83
C ILE A 974 44.14 -23.78 -99.70
N THR A 975 43.03 -23.22 -99.20
CA THR A 975 41.71 -23.87 -99.23
C THR A 975 40.86 -23.26 -100.34
N ILE A 976 40.42 -24.08 -101.30
CA ILE A 976 39.60 -23.66 -102.44
C ILE A 976 38.17 -24.19 -102.26
N GLU A 977 37.19 -23.28 -102.36
CA GLU A 977 35.77 -23.64 -102.36
C GLU A 977 35.34 -24.30 -103.67
N GLY A 978 34.25 -25.07 -103.66
CA GLY A 978 33.73 -25.70 -104.86
C GLY A 978 33.31 -24.69 -105.92
N GLY A 979 33.75 -24.88 -107.16
CA GLY A 979 33.50 -23.98 -108.30
C GLY A 979 34.49 -22.81 -108.40
N TYR A 980 35.53 -22.78 -107.57
CA TYR A 980 36.60 -21.78 -107.60
C TYR A 980 37.95 -22.40 -107.97
N ALA A 981 38.86 -21.57 -108.46
CA ALA A 981 40.25 -21.88 -108.74
C ALA A 981 41.19 -20.83 -108.14
N CYS A 982 42.41 -21.25 -107.84
CA CYS A 982 43.49 -20.39 -107.35
C CYS A 982 44.65 -20.41 -108.34
N GLU A 983 45.25 -19.26 -108.54
CA GLU A 983 46.53 -19.12 -109.23
C GLU A 983 47.67 -19.49 -108.26
N PHE A 984 48.55 -20.39 -108.70
CA PHE A 984 49.79 -20.77 -108.02
C PHE A 984 50.97 -20.33 -108.88
N GLU A 985 51.85 -19.54 -108.28
CA GLU A 985 53.18 -19.28 -108.80
C GLU A 985 54.09 -20.43 -108.38
N ILE A 986 54.62 -21.15 -109.35
CA ILE A 986 55.62 -22.18 -109.15
C ILE A 986 56.97 -21.58 -109.51
N PHE A 987 57.90 -21.63 -108.57
CA PHE A 987 59.26 -21.17 -108.77
C PHE A 987 60.20 -22.37 -108.75
N ILE A 988 60.93 -22.58 -109.85
CA ILE A 988 61.81 -23.71 -110.07
C ILE A 988 63.24 -23.20 -110.25
N THR A 989 64.16 -23.72 -109.46
CA THR A 989 65.59 -23.40 -109.55
C THR A 989 66.35 -24.67 -109.91
N ILE A 990 66.99 -24.70 -111.07
CA ILE A 990 67.83 -25.82 -111.49
C ILE A 990 69.23 -25.63 -110.89
N LYS A 991 69.73 -26.62 -110.15
CA LYS A 991 70.97 -26.53 -109.35
C LYS A 991 72.23 -27.02 -110.09
N CYS A 992 72.08 -27.79 -111.16
CA CYS A 992 73.18 -28.30 -111.97
C CYS A 992 72.75 -28.57 -113.43
N THR A 993 73.70 -28.67 -114.35
CA THR A 993 73.43 -28.99 -115.76
C THR A 993 72.86 -30.39 -115.90
N THR A 994 71.57 -30.53 -116.21
CA THR A 994 70.89 -31.82 -116.29
C THR A 994 69.65 -31.76 -117.21
N LYS A 995 69.10 -32.93 -117.58
CA LYS A 995 67.78 -33.06 -118.21
C LYS A 995 66.83 -33.70 -117.20
N ILE A 996 65.73 -33.03 -116.86
CA ILE A 996 64.80 -33.46 -115.82
C ILE A 996 63.45 -33.78 -116.47
N LYS A 997 62.93 -34.98 -116.21
CA LYS A 997 61.55 -35.38 -116.53
C LYS A 997 60.98 -36.07 -115.31
N GLU A 998 60.24 -35.33 -114.50
CA GLU A 998 59.70 -35.78 -113.21
C GLU A 998 58.24 -35.34 -113.04
N GLN A 999 57.54 -35.98 -112.10
CA GLN A 999 56.15 -35.68 -111.76
C GLN A 999 56.10 -34.83 -110.48
N ILE A 1000 55.31 -33.75 -110.53
CA ILE A 1000 54.99 -32.92 -109.35
C ILE A 1000 53.65 -33.40 -108.80
N MET A 1001 53.58 -33.59 -107.49
CA MET A 1001 52.37 -34.09 -106.81
C MET A 1001 51.49 -32.95 -106.33
N ILE A 1002 50.18 -33.13 -106.45
CA ILE A 1002 49.19 -32.25 -105.84
C ILE A 1002 48.51 -33.00 -104.71
N ILE A 1003 48.74 -32.54 -103.47
CA ILE A 1003 48.11 -33.08 -102.28
C ILE A 1003 46.79 -32.34 -102.06
N SER A 1004 45.68 -33.09 -102.12
CA SER A 1004 44.30 -32.65 -102.00
C SER A 1004 43.68 -33.23 -100.73
N LYS A 1005 43.14 -32.38 -99.86
CA LYS A 1005 42.38 -32.82 -98.67
C LYS A 1005 41.03 -32.15 -98.60
N THR A 1006 39.97 -32.94 -98.57
CA THR A 1006 38.64 -32.42 -98.26
C THR A 1006 38.55 -32.13 -96.77
N LEU A 1007 38.21 -30.89 -96.38
CA LEU A 1007 38.27 -30.44 -94.97
C LEU A 1007 37.44 -31.27 -93.98
N ASN A 1008 36.45 -32.02 -94.46
CA ASN A 1008 35.57 -32.86 -93.64
C ASN A 1008 35.92 -34.36 -93.68
N LYS A 1009 36.98 -34.76 -94.39
CA LYS A 1009 37.43 -36.17 -94.49
C LYS A 1009 38.87 -36.29 -93.97
N THR A 1010 39.16 -37.39 -93.30
CA THR A 1010 40.49 -37.67 -92.73
C THR A 1010 41.51 -38.08 -93.79
N GLN A 1011 41.06 -38.59 -94.93
CA GLN A 1011 41.89 -39.12 -96.00
C GLN A 1011 42.40 -37.99 -96.92
N GLU A 1012 43.70 -38.05 -97.23
CA GLU A 1012 44.38 -37.17 -98.19
C GLU A 1012 44.51 -37.91 -99.51
N GLU A 1013 44.24 -37.22 -100.62
CA GLU A 1013 44.38 -37.75 -101.97
C GLU A 1013 45.61 -37.09 -102.61
N ILE A 1014 46.54 -37.91 -103.09
CA ILE A 1014 47.75 -37.47 -103.78
C ILE A 1014 47.51 -37.72 -105.27
N ILE A 1015 47.55 -36.64 -106.05
CA ILE A 1015 47.30 -36.64 -107.50
C ILE A 1015 48.59 -36.40 -108.25
#